data_AF-A0A956MFH1-F1
#
_entry.id   AF-A0A956MFH1-F1
#
_cell.length_a   1.000
_cell.length_b   1.000
_cell.length_c   1.000
_cell.angle_alpha   90.00
_cell.angle_beta   90.00
_cell.angle_gamma   90.00
#
_symmetry.space_group_name_H-M   'P 1'
#
loop_
_entity.id
_entity.type
_entity.pdbx_description
1 polymer ?
#
loop_
_entity_poly.entity_id
_entity_poly.type
_entity_poly.pdbx_seq_one_letter_code
_entity_poly.pdbx_strand_id
1 'polypeptide(L)'
;MFLDEAEIDVEAGNGGNGVVAFRREKYVPRGGPNGGHGGKGGDVILVGDEGLNTLHAFRFTQRYQGGRGGHGGSQDKHGRNGEDLRVAVPVGTVVREAETGELVGDVTRHGQELVVAKGGRGGRGNSAFKSATNQAPRVAEKGSPGQVRRLKLELKLIADVGVIGLPNAGKSTLLSVVSAARPKIADYPFTTLVPNLGVVEIGHATMVLADVPGLIEGASEGLGLGDRFLRHIERTRILLHLVDGSQPDPLADFRIINQELAAYSPELAERPQIVAVNKIDLPAANAAKVKQELLQQSVTVEDFGGDVLSAEISAKARIGIDDLLEKVLLQAELLDLQANPDREAQGTVIEAKLDPGKGPVATILIQRGTLRVGDPFVCGLYDGRVRALLDERGKPVEAVRPGFPIQVLGASGVPQAGDSFQAMEADRAIEIAQNRQRLEREKQLRIRERGFKLGDFSQLRAEGKGGRLALIIKGDVDGSVQAVADALEQLGTNEVSVDIVHRGVGAINESDVLLASTTQAIIIGFRVRPDAKSRAVAEREGVDVHTYDVIYEAVNDVRSALEGLLSPEEKERILGSAEVREVFKITRVGTIAGCYVTHGIIQRTGNVRLVRDGIMIYDGSISSLKRFKEDVREVRESFECGIGIANFNDIKVGDVIECYRVEEVARTLADSARGRD
;
A
#
# COMPACT_ATOMS: atom_id res chain seq x y z
N MET A 1 4.62 -3.89 6.53
CA MET A 1 3.71 -3.97 5.35
C MET A 1 2.70 -5.07 5.60
N PHE A 2 1.45 -4.69 5.89
CA PHE A 2 0.37 -5.64 6.08
C PHE A 2 -0.06 -6.19 4.71
N LEU A 3 -0.28 -7.50 4.68
CA LEU A 3 -0.68 -8.26 3.51
C LEU A 3 -2.02 -8.92 3.85
N ASP A 4 -3.05 -8.61 3.09
CA ASP A 4 -4.42 -9.12 3.21
C ASP A 4 -4.72 -10.22 2.20
N GLU A 5 -3.89 -10.40 1.18
CA GLU A 5 -3.98 -11.53 0.24
C GLU A 5 -2.63 -12.24 0.09
N ALA A 6 -2.64 -13.57 0.07
CA ALA A 6 -1.44 -14.36 -0.20
C ALA A 6 -1.77 -15.63 -1.00
N GLU A 7 -0.87 -16.01 -1.90
CA GLU A 7 -0.95 -17.31 -2.57
C GLU A 7 0.08 -18.29 -1.99
N ILE A 8 -0.36 -19.51 -1.74
CA ILE A 8 0.47 -20.60 -1.22
C ILE A 8 0.26 -21.90 -2.00
N ASP A 9 1.34 -22.63 -2.23
CA ASP A 9 1.37 -24.00 -2.72
C ASP A 9 1.42 -24.95 -1.52
N VAL A 10 0.43 -25.84 -1.43
CA VAL A 10 0.37 -26.88 -0.40
C VAL A 10 0.52 -28.26 -1.03
N GLU A 11 1.41 -29.08 -0.47
CA GLU A 11 1.66 -30.45 -0.89
C GLU A 11 1.55 -31.38 0.33
N ALA A 12 0.48 -32.17 0.41
CA ALA A 12 0.34 -33.15 1.47
C ALA A 12 1.32 -34.31 1.30
N GLY A 13 1.64 -34.99 2.41
CA GLY A 13 2.59 -36.10 2.41
C GLY A 13 2.12 -37.27 1.56
N ASN A 14 3.04 -37.92 0.84
CA ASN A 14 2.75 -39.16 0.14
C ASN A 14 2.62 -40.33 1.11
N GLY A 15 1.72 -41.28 0.82
CA GLY A 15 1.62 -42.53 1.56
C GLY A 15 2.82 -43.44 1.29
N GLY A 16 3.25 -44.19 2.29
CA GLY A 16 4.31 -45.18 2.15
C GLY A 16 3.85 -46.43 1.40
N ASN A 17 4.72 -47.02 0.59
CA ASN A 17 4.48 -48.33 -0.03
C ASN A 17 4.35 -49.47 1.00
N GLY A 18 3.43 -50.39 0.74
CA GLY A 18 3.46 -51.72 1.36
C GLY A 18 4.57 -52.56 0.76
N VAL A 19 5.04 -53.56 1.51
CA VAL A 19 6.15 -54.42 1.07
C VAL A 19 5.70 -55.87 0.91
N VAL A 20 6.35 -56.56 -0.02
CA VAL A 20 6.25 -58.02 -0.15
C VAL A 20 7.37 -58.65 0.66
N ALA A 21 7.02 -59.37 1.73
CA ALA A 21 7.98 -60.13 2.51
C ALA A 21 7.40 -61.49 2.91
N PHE A 22 8.29 -62.45 3.21
CA PHE A 22 7.93 -63.77 3.70
C PHE A 22 8.73 -64.12 4.95
N ARG A 23 8.10 -64.83 5.89
CA ARG A 23 8.78 -65.31 7.10
C ARG A 23 9.88 -66.30 6.73
N ARG A 24 11.03 -66.18 7.38
CA ARG A 24 12.16 -67.09 7.25
C ARG A 24 12.55 -67.57 8.65
N GLU A 25 12.18 -68.80 8.95
CA GLU A 25 12.50 -69.47 10.22
C GLU A 25 13.30 -70.74 9.93
N LYS A 26 14.20 -71.09 10.84
CA LYS A 26 14.98 -72.32 10.74
C LYS A 26 14.00 -73.50 10.73
N TYR A 27 14.07 -74.36 9.72
CA TYR A 27 13.20 -75.53 9.49
C TYR A 27 11.78 -75.25 8.95
N VAL A 28 11.43 -74.00 8.59
CA VAL A 28 10.16 -73.67 7.90
C VAL A 28 10.48 -73.07 6.52
N PRO A 29 10.72 -73.91 5.49
CA PRO A 29 11.18 -73.44 4.16
C PRO A 29 10.12 -72.63 3.39
N ARG A 30 8.84 -72.67 3.80
CA ARG A 30 7.73 -71.91 3.20
C ARG A 30 6.98 -71.08 4.26
N GLY A 31 7.66 -70.12 4.86
CA GLY A 31 7.02 -69.19 5.79
C GLY A 31 5.96 -68.32 5.09
N GLY A 32 4.87 -68.03 5.81
CA GLY A 32 3.77 -67.21 5.29
C GLY A 32 4.18 -65.76 4.99
N PRO A 33 3.33 -64.98 4.28
CA PRO A 33 3.60 -63.57 4.01
C PRO A 33 3.70 -62.78 5.32
N ASN A 34 4.65 -61.85 5.39
CA ASN A 34 4.87 -60.96 6.54
C ASN A 34 5.32 -59.55 6.15
N GLY A 35 4.89 -59.07 4.99
CA GLY A 35 5.14 -57.70 4.56
C GLY A 35 4.13 -56.74 5.16
N GLY A 36 4.63 -55.72 5.87
CA GLY A 36 3.79 -54.69 6.48
C GLY A 36 3.22 -53.69 5.47
N HIS A 37 2.11 -53.05 5.85
CA HIS A 37 1.56 -51.86 5.19
C HIS A 37 2.46 -50.62 5.38
N GLY A 38 2.47 -49.72 4.40
CA GLY A 38 3.09 -48.40 4.56
C GLY A 38 2.17 -47.44 5.33
N GLY A 39 2.77 -46.40 5.90
CA GLY A 39 2.07 -45.38 6.69
C GLY A 39 1.31 -44.37 5.83
N LYS A 40 0.30 -43.72 6.39
CA LYS A 40 -0.40 -42.58 5.77
C LYS A 40 0.56 -41.39 5.66
N GLY A 41 0.48 -40.60 4.60
CA GLY A 41 1.13 -39.29 4.55
C GLY A 41 0.41 -38.27 5.42
N GLY A 42 1.14 -37.27 5.91
CA GLY A 42 0.60 -36.18 6.73
C GLY A 42 -0.25 -35.20 5.93
N ASP A 43 -1.31 -34.71 6.56
CA ASP A 43 -2.20 -33.68 6.01
C ASP A 43 -1.56 -32.28 6.14
N VAL A 44 -2.02 -31.31 5.35
CA VAL A 44 -1.70 -29.88 5.55
C VAL A 44 -2.95 -29.19 6.09
N ILE A 45 -2.80 -28.56 7.25
CA ILE A 45 -3.89 -28.03 8.06
C ILE A 45 -3.60 -26.57 8.36
N LEU A 46 -4.53 -25.68 8.01
CA LEU A 46 -4.50 -24.30 8.46
C LEU A 46 -5.16 -24.20 9.84
N VAL A 47 -4.55 -23.47 10.75
CA VAL A 47 -5.04 -23.32 12.13
C VAL A 47 -5.27 -21.85 12.43
N GLY A 48 -6.46 -21.50 12.89
CA GLY A 48 -6.80 -20.12 13.26
C GLY A 48 -5.97 -19.63 14.44
N ASP A 49 -5.13 -18.63 14.23
CA ASP A 49 -4.37 -17.95 15.25
C ASP A 49 -4.80 -16.49 15.29
N GLU A 50 -5.51 -16.11 16.35
CA GLU A 50 -5.90 -14.73 16.54
C GLU A 50 -4.67 -13.82 16.76
N GLY A 51 -3.54 -14.37 17.24
CA GLY A 51 -2.29 -13.63 17.40
C GLY A 51 -1.70 -13.12 16.08
N LEU A 52 -2.19 -13.62 14.95
CA LEU A 52 -1.83 -13.16 13.62
C LEU A 52 -2.91 -12.20 13.10
N ASN A 53 -2.47 -11.02 12.68
CA ASN A 53 -3.32 -9.97 12.12
C ASN A 53 -2.96 -9.66 10.66
N THR A 54 -2.15 -10.48 9.99
CA THR A 54 -1.78 -10.28 8.59
C THR A 54 -1.31 -11.58 7.97
N LEU A 55 -1.50 -11.73 6.65
CA LEU A 55 -0.95 -12.83 5.87
C LEU A 55 0.51 -12.61 5.45
N HIS A 56 1.18 -11.59 5.99
CA HIS A 56 2.56 -11.25 5.61
C HIS A 56 3.54 -12.44 5.74
N ALA A 57 3.32 -13.35 6.69
CA ALA A 57 4.14 -14.56 6.85
C ALA A 57 4.17 -15.44 5.58
N PHE A 58 3.10 -15.43 4.79
CA PHE A 58 2.94 -16.22 3.58
C PHE A 58 3.62 -15.60 2.34
N ARG A 59 4.10 -14.36 2.45
CA ARG A 59 4.82 -13.69 1.35
C ARG A 59 6.18 -14.33 1.04
N PHE A 60 6.86 -14.83 2.07
CA PHE A 60 8.23 -15.35 1.96
C PHE A 60 8.27 -16.87 1.81
N THR A 61 7.35 -17.56 2.46
CA THR A 61 7.21 -19.02 2.35
C THR A 61 5.95 -19.33 1.58
N GLN A 62 6.11 -19.63 0.30
CA GLN A 62 5.00 -19.96 -0.58
C GLN A 62 4.72 -21.45 -0.64
N ARG A 63 5.59 -22.33 -0.11
CA ARG A 63 5.42 -23.79 -0.24
C ARG A 63 5.40 -24.48 1.12
N TYR A 64 4.36 -25.27 1.36
CA TYR A 64 4.12 -26.00 2.61
C TYR A 64 3.95 -27.48 2.32
N GLN A 65 4.76 -28.35 2.95
CA GLN A 65 4.78 -29.78 2.67
C GLN A 65 4.55 -30.65 3.91
N GLY A 66 3.56 -31.54 3.85
CA GLY A 66 3.29 -32.54 4.88
C GLY A 66 4.32 -33.68 4.92
N GLY A 67 4.49 -34.31 6.08
CA GLY A 67 5.44 -35.41 6.27
C GLY A 67 5.08 -36.65 5.45
N ARG A 68 6.07 -37.35 4.88
CA ARG A 68 5.82 -38.59 4.11
C ARG A 68 5.60 -39.79 5.02
N GLY A 69 4.68 -40.67 4.63
CA GLY A 69 4.48 -41.96 5.27
C GLY A 69 5.65 -42.91 5.00
N GLY A 70 6.12 -43.59 6.04
CA GLY A 70 7.18 -44.59 5.94
C GLY A 70 6.72 -45.84 5.19
N HIS A 71 7.65 -46.53 4.53
CA HIS A 71 7.38 -47.82 3.90
C HIS A 71 7.15 -48.93 4.94
N GLY A 72 6.33 -49.91 4.58
CA GLY A 72 6.23 -51.15 5.34
C GLY A 72 7.56 -51.93 5.30
N GLY A 73 7.76 -52.80 6.27
CA GLY A 73 8.94 -53.66 6.40
C GLY A 73 8.57 -55.14 6.43
N SER A 74 9.58 -55.99 6.57
CA SER A 74 9.37 -57.41 6.86
C SER A 74 8.97 -57.63 8.33
N GLN A 75 8.54 -58.84 8.67
CA GLN A 75 8.07 -59.19 10.02
C GLN A 75 6.86 -58.37 10.47
N ASP A 76 5.93 -58.11 9.54
CA ASP A 76 4.70 -57.37 9.77
C ASP A 76 4.93 -55.94 10.32
N LYS A 77 6.13 -55.38 10.10
CA LYS A 77 6.46 -54.02 10.50
C LYS A 77 5.75 -53.00 9.61
N HIS A 78 4.83 -52.24 10.18
CA HIS A 78 4.13 -51.17 9.47
C HIS A 78 4.97 -49.89 9.39
N GLY A 79 4.79 -49.14 8.30
CA GLY A 79 5.41 -47.84 8.13
C GLY A 79 4.80 -46.79 9.06
N ARG A 80 5.64 -45.87 9.57
CA ARG A 80 5.20 -44.75 10.41
C ARG A 80 4.34 -43.79 9.58
N ASN A 81 3.29 -43.23 10.18
CA ASN A 81 2.53 -42.15 9.55
C ASN A 81 3.39 -40.88 9.44
N GLY A 82 3.22 -40.15 8.35
CA GLY A 82 3.79 -38.82 8.18
C GLY A 82 3.18 -37.85 9.19
N GLU A 83 3.98 -36.90 9.66
CA GLU A 83 3.52 -35.85 10.57
C GLU A 83 2.71 -34.80 9.79
N ASP A 84 1.57 -34.40 10.34
CA ASP A 84 0.72 -33.37 9.76
C ASP A 84 1.41 -32.00 9.89
N LEU A 85 1.33 -31.19 8.84
CA LEU A 85 1.83 -29.82 8.86
C LEU A 85 0.72 -28.87 9.27
N ARG A 86 0.88 -28.24 10.43
CA ARG A 86 -0.03 -27.21 10.94
C ARG A 86 0.55 -25.83 10.63
N VAL A 87 -0.23 -25.00 9.94
CA VAL A 87 0.18 -23.66 9.51
C VAL A 87 -0.77 -22.64 10.11
N ALA A 88 -0.25 -21.77 10.96
CA ALA A 88 -1.05 -20.75 11.64
C ALA A 88 -1.47 -19.65 10.66
N VAL A 89 -2.77 -19.34 10.60
CA VAL A 89 -3.36 -18.26 9.79
C VAL A 89 -4.16 -17.31 10.67
N PRO A 90 -4.21 -16.00 10.37
CA PRO A 90 -5.10 -15.06 11.04
C PRO A 90 -6.56 -15.55 11.05
N VAL A 91 -7.27 -15.29 12.15
CA VAL A 91 -8.73 -15.47 12.19
C VAL A 91 -9.39 -14.47 11.23
N GLY A 92 -10.39 -14.93 10.47
CA GLY A 92 -10.99 -14.20 9.35
C GLY A 92 -10.37 -14.53 7.99
N THR A 93 -9.47 -15.52 7.91
CA THR A 93 -8.89 -15.97 6.64
C THR A 93 -9.86 -16.86 5.86
N VAL A 94 -10.20 -16.44 4.65
CA VAL A 94 -10.95 -17.22 3.66
C VAL A 94 -9.95 -17.90 2.72
N VAL A 95 -10.17 -19.18 2.44
CA VAL A 95 -9.28 -20.00 1.61
C VAL A 95 -10.00 -20.44 0.36
N ARG A 96 -9.48 -20.04 -0.80
CA ARG A 96 -9.96 -20.43 -2.12
C ARG A 96 -8.90 -21.18 -2.89
N GLU A 97 -9.31 -22.04 -3.81
CA GLU A 97 -8.39 -22.61 -4.78
C GLU A 97 -8.01 -21.53 -5.81
N ALA A 98 -6.71 -21.34 -6.07
CA ALA A 98 -6.22 -20.19 -6.81
C ALA A 98 -6.61 -20.21 -8.30
N GLU A 99 -6.78 -21.39 -8.89
CA GLU A 99 -7.12 -21.53 -10.31
C GLU A 99 -8.64 -21.48 -10.57
N THR A 100 -9.44 -22.09 -9.70
CA THR A 100 -10.90 -22.23 -9.89
C THR A 100 -11.71 -21.19 -9.12
N GLY A 101 -11.12 -20.59 -8.08
CA GLY A 101 -11.81 -19.68 -7.16
C GLY A 101 -12.78 -20.38 -6.20
N GLU A 102 -12.88 -21.72 -6.24
CA GLU A 102 -13.76 -22.50 -5.37
C GLU A 102 -13.37 -22.32 -3.90
N LEU A 103 -14.39 -22.15 -3.05
CA LEU A 103 -14.19 -22.01 -1.62
C LEU A 103 -13.76 -23.36 -1.03
N VAL A 104 -12.56 -23.40 -0.46
CA VAL A 104 -12.07 -24.56 0.29
C VAL A 104 -12.59 -24.53 1.72
N GLY A 105 -12.71 -23.33 2.30
CA GLY A 105 -13.28 -23.08 3.62
C GLY A 105 -12.77 -21.77 4.23
N ASP A 106 -13.29 -21.43 5.40
CA ASP A 106 -12.93 -20.24 6.16
C ASP A 106 -12.47 -20.61 7.58
N VAL A 107 -11.58 -19.77 8.13
CA VAL A 107 -11.04 -19.91 9.48
C VAL A 107 -11.52 -18.74 10.30
N THR A 108 -12.61 -18.93 11.03
CA THR A 108 -13.37 -17.87 11.72
C THR A 108 -13.16 -17.84 13.22
N ARG A 109 -12.51 -18.85 13.80
CA ARG A 109 -12.26 -18.94 15.25
C ARG A 109 -10.81 -19.32 15.57
N HIS A 110 -10.33 -18.89 16.73
CA HIS A 110 -9.05 -19.36 17.25
C HIS A 110 -9.03 -20.88 17.41
N GLY A 111 -7.92 -21.52 17.05
CA GLY A 111 -7.72 -22.96 17.13
C GLY A 111 -8.53 -23.78 16.13
N GLN A 112 -9.36 -23.17 15.28
CA GLN A 112 -10.10 -23.89 14.25
C GLN A 112 -9.13 -24.51 13.25
N GLU A 113 -9.24 -25.82 13.04
CA GLU A 113 -8.42 -26.58 12.10
C GLU A 113 -9.17 -26.76 10.77
N LEU A 114 -8.58 -26.27 9.67
CA LEU A 114 -9.07 -26.44 8.31
C LEU A 114 -8.08 -27.29 7.50
N VAL A 115 -8.47 -28.51 7.16
CA VAL A 115 -7.64 -29.41 6.33
C VAL A 115 -7.72 -28.95 4.87
N VAL A 116 -6.63 -28.36 4.37
CA VAL A 116 -6.59 -27.80 3.01
C VAL A 116 -6.01 -28.75 1.97
N ALA A 117 -5.19 -29.72 2.39
CA ALA A 117 -4.72 -30.81 1.55
C ALA A 117 -4.60 -32.12 2.34
N LYS A 118 -5.18 -33.20 1.83
CA LYS A 118 -5.16 -34.54 2.47
C LYS A 118 -3.96 -35.36 2.01
N GLY A 119 -3.29 -36.00 2.96
CA GLY A 119 -2.18 -36.91 2.76
C GLY A 119 -2.58 -38.22 2.10
N GLY A 120 -1.63 -38.80 1.38
CA GLY A 120 -1.80 -40.03 0.63
C GLY A 120 -2.02 -41.23 1.53
N ARG A 121 -2.89 -42.15 1.12
CA ARG A 121 -3.11 -43.44 1.78
C ARG A 121 -1.86 -44.32 1.65
N GLY A 122 -1.49 -44.98 2.75
CA GLY A 122 -0.43 -45.99 2.76
C GLY A 122 -0.83 -47.24 1.99
N GLY A 123 0.14 -47.85 1.31
CA GLY A 123 -0.05 -49.05 0.51
C GLY A 123 -0.10 -50.31 1.38
N ARG A 124 -0.96 -51.26 1.02
CA ARG A 124 -1.08 -52.53 1.74
C ARG A 124 0.09 -53.48 1.41
N GLY A 125 0.81 -53.97 2.42
CA GLY A 125 1.76 -55.07 2.27
C GLY A 125 1.11 -56.41 1.89
N ASN A 126 1.92 -57.38 1.49
CA ASN A 126 1.41 -58.65 0.96
C ASN A 126 0.60 -59.48 1.96
N SER A 127 0.78 -59.28 3.27
CA SER A 127 0.00 -59.97 4.30
C SER A 127 -1.51 -59.67 4.21
N ALA A 128 -1.91 -58.47 3.77
CA ALA A 128 -3.32 -58.08 3.59
C ALA A 128 -4.00 -58.76 2.39
N PHE A 129 -3.25 -59.35 1.47
CA PHE A 129 -3.78 -60.05 0.28
C PHE A 129 -3.90 -61.56 0.48
N LYS A 130 -3.61 -62.05 1.69
CA LYS A 130 -3.73 -63.47 2.02
C LYS A 130 -5.20 -63.86 2.06
N SER A 131 -5.59 -64.86 1.28
CA SER A 131 -6.94 -65.42 1.26
C SER A 131 -6.89 -66.95 1.34
N ALA A 132 -8.05 -67.59 1.54
CA ALA A 132 -8.16 -69.05 1.53
C ALA A 132 -7.58 -69.67 0.23
N THR A 133 -7.75 -68.99 -0.90
CA THR A 133 -7.29 -69.40 -2.24
C THR A 133 -5.89 -68.90 -2.60
N ASN A 134 -5.35 -67.89 -1.90
CA ASN A 134 -4.02 -67.33 -2.15
C ASN A 134 -3.24 -67.17 -0.83
N GLN A 135 -2.50 -68.22 -0.47
CA GLN A 135 -1.75 -68.30 0.79
C GLN A 135 -0.38 -67.61 0.75
N ALA A 136 0.14 -67.31 -0.44
CA ALA A 136 1.48 -66.71 -0.64
C ALA A 136 1.44 -65.55 -1.66
N PRO A 137 0.66 -64.49 -1.38
CA PRO A 137 0.57 -63.32 -2.24
C PRO A 137 1.95 -62.67 -2.42
N ARG A 138 2.34 -62.45 -3.67
CA ARG A 138 3.58 -61.75 -4.07
C ARG A 138 3.32 -60.31 -4.53
N VAL A 139 2.15 -59.78 -4.18
CA VAL A 139 1.72 -58.44 -4.54
C VAL A 139 1.64 -57.59 -3.28
N ALA A 140 2.01 -56.32 -3.42
CA ALA A 140 1.80 -55.28 -2.43
C ALA A 140 1.36 -54.01 -3.18
N GLU A 141 0.59 -53.18 -2.50
CA GLU A 141 0.16 -51.88 -3.02
C GLU A 141 1.21 -50.81 -2.74
N LYS A 142 1.38 -49.91 -3.72
CA LYS A 142 2.10 -48.67 -3.52
C LYS A 142 1.24 -47.69 -2.72
N GLY A 143 1.89 -46.81 -1.98
CA GLY A 143 1.21 -45.69 -1.36
C GLY A 143 0.71 -44.73 -2.44
N SER A 144 -0.41 -44.06 -2.15
CA SER A 144 -0.97 -43.03 -3.04
C SER A 144 -0.29 -41.68 -2.81
N PRO A 145 -0.23 -40.82 -3.83
CA PRO A 145 0.28 -39.46 -3.66
C PRO A 145 -0.64 -38.64 -2.75
N GLY A 146 -0.06 -37.68 -2.03
CA GLY A 146 -0.82 -36.65 -1.31
C GLY A 146 -1.44 -35.63 -2.28
N GLN A 147 -2.45 -34.91 -1.81
CA GLN A 147 -3.05 -33.82 -2.58
C GLN A 147 -2.07 -32.65 -2.73
N VAL A 148 -2.08 -32.04 -3.91
CA VAL A 148 -1.36 -30.80 -4.21
C VAL A 148 -2.38 -29.76 -4.62
N ARG A 149 -2.32 -28.58 -4.00
CA ARG A 149 -3.21 -27.46 -4.32
C ARG A 149 -2.44 -26.16 -4.27
N ARG A 150 -2.85 -25.21 -5.12
CA ARG A 150 -2.48 -23.82 -4.99
C ARG A 150 -3.67 -23.06 -4.43
N LEU A 151 -3.46 -22.36 -3.34
CA LEU A 151 -4.51 -21.71 -2.56
C LEU A 151 -4.29 -20.21 -2.54
N LYS A 152 -5.38 -19.46 -2.69
CA LYS A 152 -5.45 -18.04 -2.40
C LYS A 152 -6.04 -17.87 -1.00
N LEU A 153 -5.28 -17.23 -0.12
CA LEU A 153 -5.69 -16.82 1.22
C LEU A 153 -6.09 -15.36 1.16
N GLU A 154 -7.26 -15.03 1.66
CA GLU A 154 -7.76 -13.66 1.76
C GLU A 154 -8.18 -13.41 3.20
N LEU A 155 -7.55 -12.43 3.83
CA LEU A 155 -7.80 -12.06 5.21
C LEU A 155 -8.87 -10.96 5.27
N LYS A 156 -10.04 -11.32 5.77
CA LYS A 156 -11.09 -10.35 6.11
C LYS A 156 -10.81 -9.80 7.52
N LEU A 157 -10.21 -8.60 7.62
CA LEU A 157 -9.99 -7.89 8.90
C LEU A 157 -10.88 -6.65 9.09
N ILE A 158 -11.15 -6.32 10.36
CA ILE A 158 -12.46 -5.89 10.87
C ILE A 158 -12.40 -4.54 11.64
N ALA A 159 -13.35 -3.63 11.43
CA ALA A 159 -13.74 -2.57 12.37
C ALA A 159 -14.89 -3.07 13.26
N ASP A 160 -14.95 -2.69 14.54
CA ASP A 160 -15.97 -3.26 15.45
C ASP A 160 -17.38 -2.77 15.11
N VAL A 161 -17.52 -1.50 14.74
CA VAL A 161 -18.81 -0.86 14.46
C VAL A 161 -18.73 -0.03 13.17
N GLY A 162 -19.65 -0.28 12.22
CA GLY A 162 -19.80 0.54 11.02
C GLY A 162 -20.90 1.59 11.18
N VAL A 163 -20.56 2.87 11.08
CA VAL A 163 -21.53 3.96 11.11
C VAL A 163 -22.06 4.23 9.69
N ILE A 164 -23.36 4.01 9.49
CA ILE A 164 -24.02 4.09 8.17
C ILE A 164 -25.19 5.08 8.23
N GLY A 165 -25.44 5.80 7.13
CA GLY A 165 -26.43 6.87 7.02
C GLY A 165 -26.13 7.77 5.83
N LEU A 166 -27.10 8.59 5.40
CA LEU A 166 -26.93 9.52 4.28
C LEU A 166 -25.87 10.61 4.54
N PRO A 167 -25.32 11.23 3.48
CA PRO A 167 -24.61 12.50 3.60
C PRO A 167 -25.50 13.50 4.35
N ASN A 168 -25.00 14.08 5.44
CA ASN A 168 -25.70 15.02 6.34
C ASN A 168 -26.54 14.42 7.48
N ALA A 169 -26.62 13.10 7.63
CA ALA A 169 -27.19 12.48 8.84
C ALA A 169 -26.39 12.80 10.11
N GLY A 170 -25.16 13.31 9.96
CA GLY A 170 -24.28 13.73 11.06
C GLY A 170 -23.22 12.70 11.45
N LYS A 171 -22.85 11.76 10.56
CA LYS A 171 -21.90 10.67 10.83
C LYS A 171 -20.52 11.16 11.26
N SER A 172 -19.93 12.04 10.45
CA SER A 172 -18.61 12.60 10.75
C SER A 172 -18.66 13.50 12.00
N THR A 173 -19.80 14.15 12.28
CA THR A 173 -20.02 14.91 13.51
C THR A 173 -20.11 13.98 14.73
N LEU A 174 -20.87 12.88 14.65
CA LEU A 174 -20.94 11.87 15.71
C LEU A 174 -19.54 11.33 15.99
N LEU A 175 -18.82 10.87 14.96
CA LEU A 175 -17.45 10.37 15.08
C LEU A 175 -16.52 11.41 15.71
N SER A 176 -16.62 12.69 15.35
CA SER A 176 -15.80 13.76 15.96
C SER A 176 -16.08 13.95 17.45
N VAL A 177 -17.29 13.65 17.90
CA VAL A 177 -17.76 13.87 19.27
C VAL A 177 -17.48 12.66 20.15
N VAL A 178 -17.72 11.44 19.66
CA VAL A 178 -17.34 10.22 20.39
C VAL A 178 -15.83 9.98 20.37
N SER A 179 -15.09 10.53 19.40
CA SER A 179 -13.61 10.48 19.36
C SER A 179 -12.92 11.60 20.14
N ALA A 180 -13.63 12.33 21.00
CA ALA A 180 -13.11 13.53 21.68
C ALA A 180 -12.00 13.30 22.74
N ALA A 181 -11.33 12.13 22.73
CA ALA A 181 -9.93 12.00 23.17
C ALA A 181 -8.90 12.46 22.09
N ARG A 182 -9.39 13.12 21.04
CA ARG A 182 -8.79 13.49 19.73
C ARG A 182 -8.91 12.35 18.72
N PRO A 183 -9.49 12.60 17.53
CA PRO A 183 -9.31 11.68 16.42
C PRO A 183 -7.82 11.65 16.08
N LYS A 184 -7.16 10.52 16.35
CA LYS A 184 -6.04 10.12 15.50
C LYS A 184 -6.68 9.56 14.25
N ILE A 185 -6.98 10.44 13.29
CA ILE A 185 -7.22 10.00 11.91
C ILE A 185 -5.94 9.24 11.53
N ALA A 186 -6.04 7.92 11.48
CA ALA A 186 -4.95 7.05 11.11
C ALA A 186 -5.26 6.52 9.72
N ASP A 187 -4.40 6.84 8.75
CA ASP A 187 -4.43 6.21 7.45
C ASP A 187 -3.99 4.75 7.64
N TYR A 188 -4.96 3.83 7.66
CA TYR A 188 -4.63 2.40 7.57
C TYR A 188 -4.29 2.11 6.10
N PRO A 189 -3.15 1.46 5.78
CA PRO A 189 -2.66 1.38 4.40
C PRO A 189 -3.47 0.50 3.41
N PHE A 190 -4.73 0.15 3.74
CA PHE A 190 -5.51 -0.88 3.04
C PHE A 190 -6.99 -0.54 2.81
N THR A 191 -7.38 0.73 2.92
CA THR A 191 -8.73 1.17 2.56
C THR A 191 -8.71 1.89 1.21
N THR A 192 -9.25 1.27 0.17
CA THR A 192 -9.23 1.79 -1.21
C THR A 192 -10.18 2.97 -1.43
N LEU A 193 -10.99 3.33 -0.43
CA LEU A 193 -11.71 4.59 -0.30
C LEU A 193 -11.71 4.94 1.19
N VAL A 194 -10.93 5.94 1.61
CA VAL A 194 -10.60 6.23 3.03
C VAL A 194 -11.88 6.43 3.88
N PRO A 195 -12.26 5.48 4.77
CA PRO A 195 -13.29 5.71 5.78
C PRO A 195 -12.68 6.47 6.97
N ASN A 196 -13.44 7.39 7.57
CA ASN A 196 -12.97 8.08 8.78
C ASN A 196 -13.12 7.13 9.98
N LEU A 197 -12.01 6.68 10.56
CA LEU A 197 -12.03 5.82 11.74
C LEU A 197 -11.99 6.64 13.03
N GLY A 198 -12.80 6.27 14.01
CA GLY A 198 -12.83 6.84 15.35
C GLY A 198 -12.68 5.74 16.41
N VAL A 199 -11.71 5.89 17.31
CA VAL A 199 -11.57 4.99 18.46
C VAL A 199 -12.38 5.58 19.62
N VAL A 200 -13.21 4.74 20.25
CA VAL A 200 -14.09 5.15 21.36
C VAL A 200 -13.80 4.26 22.57
N GLU A 201 -13.65 4.89 23.74
CA GLU A 201 -13.56 4.21 25.03
C GLU A 201 -14.93 4.25 25.71
N ILE A 202 -15.47 3.08 26.05
CA ILE A 202 -16.77 2.95 26.73
C ILE A 202 -16.58 1.99 27.89
N GLY A 203 -16.69 2.48 29.12
CA GLY A 203 -16.48 1.68 30.34
C GLY A 203 -15.09 1.04 30.39
N HIS A 204 -15.00 -0.27 30.17
CA HIS A 204 -13.76 -1.05 30.17
C HIS A 204 -13.31 -1.53 28.78
N ALA A 205 -14.07 -1.22 27.72
CA ALA A 205 -13.79 -1.68 26.36
C ALA A 205 -13.40 -0.52 25.44
N THR A 206 -12.53 -0.82 24.48
CA THR A 206 -12.16 0.08 23.39
C THR A 206 -12.72 -0.49 22.10
N MET A 207 -13.44 0.33 21.33
CA MET A 207 -14.03 -0.08 20.06
C MET A 207 -13.64 0.86 18.94
N VAL A 208 -13.50 0.29 17.74
CA VAL A 208 -13.23 1.05 16.51
C VAL A 208 -14.53 1.27 15.75
N LEU A 209 -14.94 2.53 15.64
CA LEU A 209 -16.04 2.98 14.79
C LEU A 209 -15.48 3.41 13.43
N ALA A 210 -16.13 3.00 12.35
CA ALA A 210 -15.77 3.39 11.00
C ALA A 210 -16.89 4.20 10.32
N ASP A 211 -16.57 5.38 9.78
CA ASP A 211 -17.45 6.13 8.87
C ASP A 211 -17.47 5.40 7.53
N VAL A 212 -18.60 4.78 7.19
CA VAL A 212 -18.73 4.19 5.86
C VAL A 212 -19.28 5.30 4.94
N PRO A 213 -18.51 5.82 3.95
CA PRO A 213 -18.92 6.98 3.14
C PRO A 213 -20.24 6.73 2.40
N GLY A 214 -21.18 7.67 2.45
CA GLY A 214 -22.60 7.43 2.16
C GLY A 214 -22.91 6.65 0.88
N LEU A 215 -23.84 5.70 0.99
CA LEU A 215 -24.50 5.04 -0.15
C LEU A 215 -24.99 6.10 -1.13
N ILE A 216 -24.50 6.03 -2.37
CA ILE A 216 -25.15 6.68 -3.51
C ILE A 216 -26.12 5.66 -4.12
N GLU A 217 -27.33 6.10 -4.44
CA GLU A 217 -28.31 5.30 -5.20
C GLU A 217 -27.64 4.66 -6.43
N GLY A 218 -27.85 3.36 -6.65
CA GLY A 218 -27.29 2.62 -7.80
C GLY A 218 -25.94 1.92 -7.55
N ALA A 219 -25.53 1.76 -6.28
CA ALA A 219 -24.30 1.07 -5.92
C ALA A 219 -24.29 -0.44 -6.27
N SER A 220 -25.45 -1.10 -6.24
CA SER A 220 -25.60 -2.53 -6.59
C SER A 220 -25.57 -2.83 -8.10
N GLU A 221 -25.78 -1.83 -8.97
CA GLU A 221 -25.84 -2.00 -10.43
C GLU A 221 -24.52 -1.73 -11.17
N GLY A 222 -23.40 -1.56 -10.44
CA GLY A 222 -22.07 -1.46 -11.05
C GLY A 222 -21.71 -0.09 -11.67
N LEU A 223 -22.51 0.95 -11.42
CA LEU A 223 -22.15 2.32 -11.75
C LEU A 223 -21.13 2.87 -10.72
N GLY A 224 -19.86 2.60 -10.98
CA GLY A 224 -18.76 3.47 -10.56
C GLY A 224 -17.98 3.11 -9.30
N LEU A 225 -18.61 2.78 -8.16
CA LEU A 225 -17.89 2.67 -6.87
C LEU A 225 -18.49 1.69 -5.81
N GLY A 226 -19.60 1.01 -6.09
CA GLY A 226 -20.42 0.34 -5.06
C GLY A 226 -19.82 -0.93 -4.43
N ASP A 227 -19.17 -1.76 -5.22
CA ASP A 227 -18.51 -3.01 -4.81
C ASP A 227 -17.24 -2.78 -3.97
N ARG A 228 -16.71 -1.55 -3.94
CA ARG A 228 -15.63 -1.12 -3.03
C ARG A 228 -16.18 -0.64 -1.68
N PHE A 229 -17.35 -0.01 -1.64
CA PHE A 229 -18.01 0.46 -0.42
C PHE A 229 -18.53 -0.70 0.44
N LEU A 230 -19.24 -1.66 -0.15
CA LEU A 230 -19.85 -2.80 0.56
C LEU A 230 -18.79 -3.73 1.16
N ARG A 231 -17.60 -3.82 0.55
CA ARG A 231 -16.42 -4.47 1.12
C ARG A 231 -15.95 -3.87 2.45
N HIS A 232 -16.17 -2.58 2.69
CA HIS A 232 -15.83 -1.95 3.98
C HIS A 232 -16.89 -2.26 5.04
N ILE A 233 -18.15 -2.45 4.64
CA ILE A 233 -19.23 -2.93 5.53
C ILE A 233 -19.03 -4.41 5.85
N GLU A 234 -18.61 -5.27 4.93
CA GLU A 234 -18.27 -6.68 5.24
C GLU A 234 -17.28 -6.83 6.39
N ARG A 235 -16.46 -5.80 6.60
CA ARG A 235 -15.45 -5.73 7.65
C ARG A 235 -16.00 -5.20 8.98
N THR A 236 -17.30 -5.01 9.18
CA THR A 236 -17.87 -4.55 10.46
C THR A 236 -18.59 -5.66 11.23
N ARG A 237 -18.65 -5.60 12.57
CA ARG A 237 -19.39 -6.60 13.38
C ARG A 237 -20.78 -6.11 13.76
N ILE A 238 -20.92 -4.83 14.02
CA ILE A 238 -22.17 -4.15 14.37
C ILE A 238 -22.43 -3.04 13.35
N LEU A 239 -23.69 -2.84 12.96
CA LEU A 239 -24.12 -1.73 12.11
C LEU A 239 -24.82 -0.66 12.95
N LEU A 240 -24.30 0.56 12.94
CA LEU A 240 -24.92 1.72 13.58
C LEU A 240 -25.59 2.59 12.52
N HIS A 241 -26.92 2.52 12.46
CA HIS A 241 -27.75 3.32 11.56
C HIS A 241 -28.00 4.70 12.16
N LEU A 242 -27.43 5.73 11.54
CA LEU A 242 -27.65 7.12 11.91
C LEU A 242 -28.76 7.72 11.05
N VAL A 243 -29.89 8.04 11.68
CA VAL A 243 -31.10 8.56 11.02
C VAL A 243 -31.31 10.02 11.40
N ASP A 244 -31.56 10.88 10.41
CA ASP A 244 -31.89 12.29 10.67
C ASP A 244 -33.36 12.44 11.06
N GLY A 245 -33.63 12.67 12.35
CA GLY A 245 -35.00 12.78 12.87
C GLY A 245 -35.75 14.03 12.41
N SER A 246 -35.06 15.01 11.80
CA SER A 246 -35.65 16.29 11.34
C SER A 246 -36.20 16.27 9.92
N GLN A 247 -35.98 15.18 9.18
CA GLN A 247 -36.46 15.03 7.82
C GLN A 247 -37.96 14.71 7.75
N PRO A 248 -38.65 15.05 6.64
CA PRO A 248 -40.04 14.67 6.42
C PRO A 248 -40.27 13.15 6.38
N ASP A 249 -39.33 12.40 5.78
CA ASP A 249 -39.28 10.93 5.72
C ASP A 249 -37.90 10.43 6.22
N PRO A 250 -37.72 10.29 7.54
CA PRO A 250 -36.44 9.84 8.11
C PRO A 250 -36.08 8.39 7.76
N LEU A 251 -37.05 7.55 7.40
CA LEU A 251 -36.84 6.13 7.11
C LEU A 251 -36.63 5.81 5.63
N ALA A 252 -36.74 6.79 4.72
CA ALA A 252 -36.28 6.62 3.35
C ALA A 252 -34.85 6.06 3.32
N ASP A 253 -33.98 6.66 4.13
CA ASP A 253 -32.56 6.32 4.24
C ASP A 253 -32.35 4.89 4.75
N PHE A 254 -33.00 4.55 5.86
CA PHE A 254 -32.91 3.23 6.47
C PHE A 254 -33.38 2.13 5.51
N ARG A 255 -34.43 2.39 4.71
CA ARG A 255 -34.95 1.46 3.70
C ARG A 255 -33.96 1.26 2.56
N ILE A 256 -33.44 2.34 1.98
CA ILE A 256 -32.48 2.28 0.88
C ILE A 256 -31.23 1.52 1.33
N ILE A 257 -30.70 1.83 2.51
CA ILE A 257 -29.50 1.17 3.05
C ILE A 257 -29.73 -0.33 3.22
N ASN A 258 -30.82 -0.75 3.87
CA ASN A 258 -31.08 -2.17 4.09
C ASN A 258 -31.41 -2.94 2.81
N GLN A 259 -32.07 -2.30 1.83
CA GLN A 259 -32.30 -2.89 0.51
C GLN A 259 -30.99 -3.14 -0.23
N GLU A 260 -30.08 -2.18 -0.24
CA GLU A 260 -28.75 -2.31 -0.87
C GLU A 260 -27.87 -3.35 -0.15
N LEU A 261 -27.91 -3.40 1.19
CA LEU A 261 -27.22 -4.43 1.97
C LEU A 261 -27.73 -5.83 1.63
N ALA A 262 -29.05 -6.03 1.62
CA ALA A 262 -29.67 -7.31 1.29
C ALA A 262 -29.43 -7.73 -0.18
N ALA A 263 -29.40 -6.76 -1.11
CA ALA A 263 -29.09 -7.01 -2.50
C ALA A 263 -27.63 -7.45 -2.72
N TYR A 264 -26.71 -6.99 -1.87
CA TYR A 264 -25.30 -7.37 -1.93
C TYR A 264 -24.99 -8.70 -1.24
N SER A 265 -25.46 -8.88 -0.01
CA SER A 265 -25.30 -10.12 0.75
C SER A 265 -26.38 -10.25 1.83
N PRO A 266 -27.18 -11.34 1.84
CA PRO A 266 -28.18 -11.57 2.88
C PRO A 266 -27.60 -11.56 4.30
N GLU A 267 -26.36 -12.03 4.47
CA GLU A 267 -25.67 -12.07 5.76
C GLU A 267 -25.35 -10.68 6.32
N LEU A 268 -25.24 -9.64 5.48
CA LEU A 268 -25.01 -8.27 5.94
C LEU A 268 -26.26 -7.61 6.50
N ALA A 269 -27.43 -7.97 5.94
CA ALA A 269 -28.72 -7.46 6.42
C ALA A 269 -29.10 -8.07 7.77
N GLU A 270 -28.67 -9.30 8.05
CA GLU A 270 -28.91 -10.02 9.32
C GLU A 270 -27.95 -9.63 10.46
N ARG A 271 -26.96 -8.76 10.20
CA ARG A 271 -26.02 -8.32 11.25
C ARG A 271 -26.72 -7.53 12.34
N PRO A 272 -26.22 -7.59 13.59
CA PRO A 272 -26.75 -6.77 14.68
C PRO A 272 -26.77 -5.29 14.32
N GLN A 273 -27.96 -4.67 14.38
CA GLN A 273 -28.19 -3.28 14.04
C GLN A 273 -28.57 -2.47 15.27
N ILE A 274 -28.04 -1.25 15.38
CA ILE A 274 -28.42 -0.25 16.37
C ILE A 274 -28.92 0.97 15.60
N VAL A 275 -30.04 1.56 16.01
CA VAL A 275 -30.60 2.75 15.36
C VAL A 275 -30.41 3.99 16.24
N ALA A 276 -29.65 4.97 15.76
CA ALA A 276 -29.47 6.26 16.40
C ALA A 276 -30.26 7.34 15.67
N VAL A 277 -31.29 7.89 16.33
CA VAL A 277 -32.05 9.04 15.82
C VAL A 277 -31.31 10.32 16.20
N ASN A 278 -30.72 10.97 15.20
CA ASN A 278 -29.89 12.16 15.38
C ASN A 278 -30.67 13.47 15.16
N LYS A 279 -30.08 14.58 15.61
CA LYS A 279 -30.60 15.96 15.53
C LYS A 279 -31.88 16.22 16.35
N ILE A 280 -32.04 15.52 17.48
CA ILE A 280 -33.17 15.76 18.41
C ILE A 280 -33.18 17.17 19.01
N ASP A 281 -32.10 17.94 18.86
CA ASP A 281 -32.03 19.35 19.25
C ASP A 281 -32.89 20.26 18.37
N LEU A 282 -33.30 19.79 17.18
CA LEU A 282 -34.14 20.56 16.27
C LEU A 282 -35.63 20.40 16.61
N PRO A 283 -36.42 21.48 16.59
CA PRO A 283 -37.86 21.41 16.88
C PRO A 283 -38.66 20.63 15.83
N ALA A 284 -38.08 20.43 14.64
CA ALA A 284 -38.64 19.59 13.59
C ALA A 284 -38.37 18.09 13.82
N ALA A 285 -37.50 17.72 14.78
CA ALA A 285 -37.14 16.34 15.01
C ALA A 285 -38.22 15.58 15.79
N ASN A 286 -38.56 14.38 15.33
CA ASN A 286 -39.57 13.55 15.99
C ASN A 286 -39.13 12.08 16.08
N ALA A 287 -38.44 11.73 17.17
CA ALA A 287 -37.95 10.38 17.41
C ALA A 287 -39.08 9.34 17.59
N ALA A 288 -40.19 9.73 18.23
CA ALA A 288 -41.35 8.87 18.42
C ALA A 288 -41.96 8.44 17.07
N LYS A 289 -42.04 9.35 16.10
CA LYS A 289 -42.49 9.05 14.73
C LYS A 289 -41.55 8.05 14.06
N VAL A 290 -40.23 8.25 14.14
CA VAL A 290 -39.23 7.31 13.56
C VAL A 290 -39.38 5.91 14.15
N LYS A 291 -39.49 5.79 15.47
CA LYS A 291 -39.68 4.49 16.16
C LYS A 291 -40.98 3.79 15.75
N GLN A 292 -42.08 4.55 15.58
CA GLN A 292 -43.35 4.01 15.09
C GLN A 292 -43.28 3.55 13.63
N GLU A 293 -42.58 4.28 12.77
CA GLU A 293 -42.42 3.90 11.37
C GLU A 293 -41.48 2.69 11.20
N LEU A 294 -40.49 2.50 12.08
CA LEU A 294 -39.64 1.30 12.10
C LEU A 294 -40.45 0.03 12.38
N LEU A 295 -41.40 0.12 13.32
CA LEU A 295 -42.32 -0.97 13.63
C LEU A 295 -43.16 -1.37 12.41
N GLN A 296 -43.57 -0.40 11.57
CA GLN A 296 -44.28 -0.68 10.32
C GLN A 296 -43.41 -1.39 9.26
N GLN A 297 -42.09 -1.31 9.39
CA GLN A 297 -41.11 -1.99 8.53
C GLN A 297 -40.64 -3.33 9.12
N SER A 298 -41.35 -3.86 10.12
CA SER A 298 -40.99 -5.11 10.83
C SER A 298 -39.67 -5.03 11.61
N VAL A 299 -39.16 -3.83 11.87
CA VAL A 299 -38.01 -3.58 12.75
C VAL A 299 -38.54 -3.18 14.11
N THR A 300 -38.52 -4.10 15.06
CA THR A 300 -39.06 -3.85 16.41
C THR A 300 -37.94 -3.31 17.29
N VAL A 301 -38.06 -2.06 17.71
CA VAL A 301 -37.10 -1.44 18.64
C VAL A 301 -37.36 -1.88 20.08
N GLU A 302 -36.33 -1.78 20.93
CA GLU A 302 -36.37 -2.19 22.35
C GLU A 302 -37.55 -1.61 23.14
N ASP A 303 -37.94 -0.35 22.86
CA ASP A 303 -39.06 0.34 23.51
C ASP A 303 -40.42 -0.34 23.29
N PHE A 304 -40.54 -1.14 22.22
CA PHE A 304 -41.72 -1.93 21.89
C PHE A 304 -41.52 -3.44 22.13
N GLY A 305 -40.49 -3.82 22.89
CA GLY A 305 -40.19 -5.21 23.23
C GLY A 305 -39.47 -6.00 22.13
N GLY A 306 -38.79 -5.31 21.21
CA GLY A 306 -37.98 -5.91 20.16
C GLY A 306 -36.51 -6.09 20.52
N ASP A 307 -35.74 -6.53 19.54
CA ASP A 307 -34.31 -6.89 19.61
C ASP A 307 -33.37 -5.80 19.08
N VAL A 308 -33.90 -4.77 18.41
CA VAL A 308 -33.10 -3.66 17.87
C VAL A 308 -32.98 -2.55 18.92
N LEU A 309 -31.75 -2.30 19.37
CA LEU A 309 -31.45 -1.19 20.29
C LEU A 309 -31.62 0.16 19.58
N SER A 310 -32.18 1.16 20.29
CA SER A 310 -32.41 2.47 19.70
C SER A 310 -32.01 3.61 20.63
N ALA A 311 -31.27 4.60 20.13
CA ALA A 311 -30.83 5.74 20.91
C ALA A 311 -31.31 7.06 20.30
N GLU A 312 -31.71 8.00 21.15
CA GLU A 312 -32.09 9.36 20.76
C GLU A 312 -30.92 10.30 21.06
N ILE A 313 -30.32 10.88 20.01
CA ILE A 313 -29.09 11.65 20.14
C ILE A 313 -29.13 13.02 19.46
N SER A 314 -28.30 13.93 19.94
CA SER A 314 -27.82 15.06 19.15
C SER A 314 -26.31 15.04 19.16
N ALA A 315 -25.71 14.65 18.02
CA ALA A 315 -24.26 14.70 17.84
C ALA A 315 -23.72 16.12 18.05
N LYS A 316 -24.44 17.15 17.58
CA LYS A 316 -24.00 18.54 17.68
C LYS A 316 -24.11 19.09 19.10
N ALA A 317 -25.24 18.85 19.78
CA ALA A 317 -25.48 19.32 21.13
C ALA A 317 -24.90 18.39 22.22
N ARG A 318 -24.35 17.23 21.82
CA ARG A 318 -23.81 16.17 22.68
C ARG A 318 -24.85 15.61 23.66
N ILE A 319 -26.07 15.42 23.20
CA ILE A 319 -27.17 14.86 23.97
C ILE A 319 -27.31 13.38 23.61
N GLY A 320 -27.52 12.50 24.59
CA GLY A 320 -27.80 11.07 24.39
C GLY A 320 -26.62 10.22 23.87
N ILE A 321 -25.42 10.80 23.77
CA ILE A 321 -24.24 10.11 23.25
C ILE A 321 -23.81 8.97 24.19
N ASP A 322 -23.83 9.18 25.50
CA ASP A 322 -23.45 8.16 26.47
C ASP A 322 -24.41 6.95 26.44
N ASP A 323 -25.72 7.18 26.31
CA ASP A 323 -26.74 6.11 26.13
C ASP A 323 -26.49 5.30 24.86
N LEU A 324 -26.19 5.99 23.75
CA LEU A 324 -25.82 5.32 22.51
C LEU A 324 -24.58 4.44 22.69
N LEU A 325 -23.54 4.96 23.33
CA LEU A 325 -22.29 4.26 23.57
C LEU A 325 -22.50 3.03 24.46
N GLU A 326 -23.29 3.13 25.53
CA GLU A 326 -23.65 2.01 26.38
C GLU A 326 -24.40 0.92 25.61
N LYS A 327 -25.33 1.28 24.71
CA LYS A 327 -26.04 0.33 23.85
C LYS A 327 -25.11 -0.37 22.86
N VAL A 328 -24.14 0.34 22.30
CA VAL A 328 -23.11 -0.25 21.43
C VAL A 328 -22.24 -1.23 22.22
N LEU A 329 -21.83 -0.88 23.45
CA LEU A 329 -21.06 -1.76 24.32
C LEU A 329 -21.85 -3.03 24.69
N LEU A 330 -23.12 -2.89 25.08
CA LEU A 330 -24.00 -4.01 25.39
C LEU A 330 -24.11 -4.99 24.20
N GLN A 331 -24.29 -4.45 22.99
CA GLN A 331 -24.34 -5.24 21.77
C GLN A 331 -23.01 -5.94 21.47
N ALA A 332 -21.87 -5.32 21.81
CA ALA A 332 -20.54 -5.89 21.65
C ALA A 332 -20.21 -6.97 22.70
N GLU A 333 -20.68 -6.83 23.94
CA GLU A 333 -20.52 -7.84 25.00
C GLU A 333 -21.29 -9.13 24.68
N LEU A 334 -22.47 -9.02 24.06
CA LEU A 334 -23.20 -10.17 23.52
C LEU A 334 -22.44 -10.92 22.41
N LEU A 335 -21.41 -10.29 21.81
CA LEU A 335 -20.56 -10.85 20.76
C LEU A 335 -19.19 -11.39 21.26
N ASP A 336 -18.96 -11.41 22.59
CA ASP A 336 -17.84 -12.05 23.30
C ASP A 336 -16.41 -11.59 22.87
N LEU A 337 -16.20 -10.27 22.74
CA LEU A 337 -14.89 -9.67 22.46
C LEU A 337 -13.95 -9.71 23.68
N GLN A 338 -13.13 -10.76 23.83
CA GLN A 338 -12.14 -10.85 24.92
C GLN A 338 -10.68 -10.86 24.42
N ALA A 339 -9.90 -9.84 24.79
CA ALA A 339 -8.44 -9.87 24.67
C ALA A 339 -7.83 -10.53 25.92
N ASN A 340 -7.11 -11.64 25.75
CA ASN A 340 -6.50 -12.35 26.87
C ASN A 340 -5.26 -11.59 27.40
N PRO A 341 -5.27 -11.11 28.67
CA PRO A 341 -4.18 -10.33 29.26
C PRO A 341 -3.04 -11.19 29.83
N ASP A 342 -3.23 -12.50 29.96
CA ASP A 342 -2.33 -13.45 30.64
C ASP A 342 -1.25 -14.05 29.71
N ARG A 343 -1.09 -13.50 28.51
CA ARG A 343 -0.08 -13.92 27.52
C ARG A 343 1.00 -12.86 27.30
N GLU A 344 2.03 -13.21 26.54
CA GLU A 344 3.07 -12.29 26.10
C GLU A 344 2.46 -11.10 25.33
N ALA A 345 3.01 -9.91 25.59
CA ALA A 345 2.51 -8.70 24.97
C ALA A 345 2.75 -8.69 23.46
N GLN A 346 1.69 -8.44 22.69
CA GLN A 346 1.77 -8.22 21.26
C GLN A 346 1.09 -6.91 20.91
N GLY A 347 1.62 -6.20 19.93
CA GLY A 347 1.12 -4.90 19.56
C GLY A 347 1.61 -4.44 18.20
N THR A 348 1.25 -3.22 17.85
CA THR A 348 1.66 -2.57 16.60
C THR A 348 2.19 -1.17 16.90
N VAL A 349 3.27 -0.80 16.22
CA VAL A 349 3.85 0.55 16.33
C VAL A 349 2.90 1.54 15.66
N ILE A 350 2.43 2.52 16.41
CA ILE A 350 1.66 3.64 15.88
C ILE A 350 2.62 4.68 15.30
N GLU A 351 3.67 5.00 16.04
CA GLU A 351 4.59 6.09 15.73
C GLU A 351 5.95 5.84 16.38
N ALA A 352 7.03 6.24 15.73
CA ALA A 352 8.37 6.13 16.28
C ALA A 352 9.18 7.39 16.01
N LYS A 353 10.04 7.74 16.97
CA LYS A 353 10.91 8.91 16.90
C LYS A 353 12.22 8.70 17.65
N LEU A 354 13.21 9.54 17.35
CA LEU A 354 14.45 9.61 18.08
C LEU A 354 14.44 10.81 19.02
N ASP A 355 14.42 10.55 20.33
CA ASP A 355 14.47 11.61 21.35
C ASP A 355 15.91 11.81 21.85
N PRO A 356 16.45 13.05 21.87
CA PRO A 356 17.84 13.31 22.25
C PRO A 356 18.24 12.85 23.67
N GLY A 357 17.29 12.77 24.60
CA GLY A 357 17.55 12.34 25.98
C GLY A 357 17.15 10.90 26.26
N LYS A 358 16.11 10.41 25.57
CA LYS A 358 15.52 9.08 25.82
C LYS A 358 15.99 8.00 24.84
N GLY A 359 16.62 8.38 23.73
CA GLY A 359 16.98 7.48 22.64
C GLY A 359 15.77 7.15 21.76
N PRO A 360 15.76 5.99 21.07
CA PRO A 360 14.62 5.55 20.28
C PRO A 360 13.38 5.35 21.15
N VAL A 361 12.28 6.00 20.77
CA VAL A 361 10.98 5.91 21.43
C VAL A 361 9.94 5.50 20.41
N ALA A 362 9.15 4.47 20.73
CA ALA A 362 8.05 4.01 19.90
C ALA A 362 6.75 4.01 20.70
N THR A 363 5.69 4.58 20.13
CA THR A 363 4.33 4.46 20.67
C THR A 363 3.71 3.19 20.12
N ILE A 364 3.32 2.28 20.99
CA ILE A 364 2.86 0.93 20.63
C ILE A 364 1.46 0.71 21.18
N LEU A 365 0.53 0.31 20.32
CA LEU A 365 -0.78 -0.18 20.75
C LEU A 365 -0.65 -1.63 21.17
N ILE A 366 -0.81 -1.92 22.46
CA ILE A 366 -0.84 -3.29 22.95
C ILE A 366 -2.18 -3.89 22.56
N GLN A 367 -2.17 -4.95 21.76
CA GLN A 367 -3.37 -5.64 21.28
C GLN A 367 -3.68 -6.88 22.12
N ARG A 368 -2.67 -7.51 22.69
CA ARG A 368 -2.78 -8.77 23.46
C ARG A 368 -1.72 -8.83 24.53
N GLY A 369 -1.99 -9.57 25.61
CA GLY A 369 -1.05 -9.75 26.70
C GLY A 369 -0.75 -8.47 27.49
N THR A 370 0.09 -8.59 28.51
CA THR A 370 0.47 -7.45 29.36
C THR A 370 1.95 -7.15 29.18
N LEU A 371 2.28 -5.94 28.74
CA LEU A 371 3.68 -5.49 28.60
C LEU A 371 4.17 -4.93 29.93
N ARG A 372 5.36 -5.31 30.38
CA ARG A 372 5.96 -4.82 31.63
C ARG A 372 7.33 -4.19 31.41
N VAL A 373 7.72 -3.33 32.34
CA VAL A 373 9.09 -2.80 32.38
C VAL A 373 10.06 -3.96 32.63
N GLY A 374 11.11 -4.04 31.81
CA GLY A 374 12.12 -5.09 31.86
C GLY A 374 11.93 -6.21 30.82
N ASP A 375 10.76 -6.29 30.16
CA ASP A 375 10.47 -7.31 29.17
C ASP A 375 11.39 -7.16 27.94
N PRO A 376 12.03 -8.24 27.46
CA PRO A 376 12.67 -8.25 26.15
C PRO A 376 11.62 -8.28 25.05
N PHE A 377 11.92 -7.65 23.92
CA PHE A 377 11.00 -7.58 22.80
C PHE A 377 11.72 -7.53 21.47
N VAL A 378 10.98 -7.86 20.41
CA VAL A 378 11.33 -7.54 19.03
C VAL A 378 10.27 -6.60 18.45
N CYS A 379 10.72 -5.59 17.73
CA CYS A 379 9.91 -4.56 17.11
C CYS A 379 10.42 -4.30 15.69
N GLY A 380 9.71 -4.82 14.69
CA GLY A 380 10.14 -4.74 13.30
C GLY A 380 11.53 -5.36 13.06
N LEU A 381 12.50 -4.53 12.66
CA LEU A 381 13.90 -4.91 12.43
C LEU A 381 14.78 -4.84 13.69
N TYR A 382 14.26 -4.34 14.80
CA TYR A 382 15.04 -4.03 16.00
C TYR A 382 14.62 -4.89 17.16
N ASP A 383 15.60 -5.32 17.95
CA ASP A 383 15.41 -5.91 19.26
C ASP A 383 15.48 -4.82 20.35
N GLY A 384 15.06 -5.17 21.57
CA GLY A 384 15.21 -4.27 22.69
C GLY A 384 14.79 -4.89 24.01
N ARG A 385 14.96 -4.11 25.06
CA ARG A 385 14.41 -4.41 26.39
C ARG A 385 13.70 -3.18 26.90
N VAL A 386 12.47 -3.35 27.40
CA VAL A 386 11.65 -2.25 27.91
C VAL A 386 12.38 -1.58 29.08
N ARG A 387 12.93 -0.40 28.84
CA ARG A 387 13.61 0.40 29.87
C ARG A 387 12.61 1.21 30.69
N ALA A 388 11.60 1.73 30.01
CA ALA A 388 10.49 2.45 30.62
C ALA A 388 9.26 2.36 29.70
N LEU A 389 8.10 2.37 30.33
CA LEU A 389 6.80 2.56 29.68
C LEU A 389 6.27 3.92 30.13
N LEU A 390 5.92 4.79 29.18
CA LEU A 390 5.34 6.10 29.48
C LEU A 390 3.95 6.19 28.88
N ASP A 391 2.98 6.63 29.68
CA ASP A 391 1.63 6.92 29.20
C ASP A 391 1.61 8.13 28.25
N GLU A 392 0.43 8.43 27.70
CA GLU A 392 0.20 9.60 26.83
C GLU A 392 0.57 10.96 27.47
N ARG A 393 0.62 11.03 28.81
CA ARG A 393 0.99 12.23 29.58
C ARG A 393 2.47 12.22 29.95
N GLY A 394 3.23 11.23 29.48
CA GLY A 394 4.65 11.06 29.76
C GLY A 394 4.95 10.56 31.17
N LYS A 395 3.95 10.04 31.91
CA LYS A 395 4.16 9.46 33.24
C LYS A 395 4.60 8.00 33.12
N PRO A 396 5.56 7.55 33.96
CA PRO A 396 6.00 6.18 33.95
C PRO A 396 4.92 5.23 34.49
N VAL A 397 4.78 4.08 33.83
CA VAL A 397 3.90 2.98 34.26
C VAL A 397 4.70 1.67 34.33
N GLU A 398 4.30 0.76 35.20
CA GLU A 398 5.03 -0.51 35.40
C GLU A 398 4.55 -1.61 34.44
N ALA A 399 3.28 -1.58 34.06
CA ALA A 399 2.66 -2.56 33.18
C ALA A 399 1.51 -1.95 32.37
N VAL A 400 1.26 -2.50 31.18
CA VAL A 400 0.22 -2.04 30.26
C VAL A 400 -0.56 -3.22 29.71
N ARG A 401 -1.89 -3.12 29.78
CA ARG A 401 -2.85 -4.13 29.32
C ARG A 401 -3.21 -3.96 27.83
N PRO A 402 -3.84 -4.96 27.20
CA PRO A 402 -4.40 -4.81 25.85
C PRO A 402 -5.36 -3.61 25.75
N GLY A 403 -5.37 -2.95 24.60
CA GLY A 403 -6.20 -1.78 24.29
C GLY A 403 -5.50 -0.44 24.47
N PHE A 404 -4.40 -0.38 25.22
CA PHE A 404 -3.75 0.89 25.56
C PHE A 404 -2.53 1.20 24.67
N PRO A 405 -2.43 2.43 24.11
CA PRO A 405 -1.21 2.91 23.48
C PRO A 405 -0.19 3.32 24.54
N ILE A 406 1.05 2.87 24.40
CA ILE A 406 2.13 3.18 25.36
C ILE A 406 3.43 3.55 24.64
N GLN A 407 4.14 4.54 25.16
CA GLN A 407 5.50 4.83 24.71
C GLN A 407 6.48 3.84 25.35
N VAL A 408 7.10 3.03 24.51
CA VAL A 408 8.14 2.06 24.88
C VAL A 408 9.51 2.66 24.58
N LEU A 409 10.37 2.66 25.59
CA LEU A 409 11.77 3.04 25.48
C LEU A 409 12.66 1.81 25.56
N GLY A 410 13.77 1.82 24.81
CA GLY A 410 14.81 0.78 24.90
C GLY A 410 14.95 -0.12 23.68
N ALA A 411 14.38 0.28 22.54
CA ALA A 411 14.69 -0.34 21.24
C ALA A 411 16.12 0.01 20.81
N SER A 412 16.78 -0.91 20.10
CA SER A 412 18.13 -0.70 19.56
C SER A 412 18.18 0.30 18.38
N GLY A 413 17.03 0.54 17.73
CA GLY A 413 16.86 1.54 16.69
C GLY A 413 15.43 2.07 16.65
N VAL A 414 15.14 2.96 15.69
CA VAL A 414 13.81 3.54 15.49
C VAL A 414 13.01 2.60 14.58
N PRO A 415 11.97 1.89 15.10
CA PRO A 415 11.13 1.01 14.28
C PRO A 415 10.24 1.82 13.35
N GLN A 416 9.63 1.16 12.34
CA GLN A 416 8.73 1.83 11.41
C GLN A 416 7.29 1.84 11.93
N ALA A 417 6.52 2.85 11.51
CA ALA A 417 5.08 2.86 11.76
C ALA A 417 4.41 1.63 11.11
N GLY A 418 3.54 0.95 11.85
CA GLY A 418 2.90 -0.30 11.43
C GLY A 418 3.74 -1.56 11.64
N ASP A 419 4.96 -1.46 12.17
CA ASP A 419 5.75 -2.64 12.53
C ASP A 419 5.08 -3.42 13.66
N SER A 420 5.24 -4.75 13.62
CA SER A 420 4.79 -5.61 14.71
C SER A 420 5.72 -5.51 15.92
N PHE A 421 5.11 -5.50 17.09
CA PHE A 421 5.77 -5.56 18.38
C PHE A 421 5.40 -6.86 19.08
N GLN A 422 6.39 -7.56 19.62
CA GLN A 422 6.17 -8.75 20.42
C GLN A 422 7.19 -8.83 21.55
N ALA A 423 6.70 -8.94 22.78
CA ALA A 423 7.49 -9.33 23.93
C ALA A 423 7.81 -10.83 23.82
N MET A 424 9.07 -11.20 24.03
CA MET A 424 9.55 -12.58 23.95
C MET A 424 10.91 -12.71 24.63
N GLU A 425 11.41 -13.94 24.72
CA GLU A 425 12.75 -14.24 25.23
C GLU A 425 13.86 -13.45 24.51
N ALA A 426 14.81 -12.91 25.29
CA ALA A 426 15.84 -12.00 24.80
C ALA A 426 16.71 -12.60 23.68
N ASP A 427 17.17 -13.84 23.86
CA ASP A 427 18.01 -14.53 22.89
C ASP A 427 17.29 -14.69 21.54
N ARG A 428 15.99 -14.98 21.59
CA ARG A 428 15.15 -15.15 20.40
C ARG A 428 14.88 -13.81 19.71
N ALA A 429 14.64 -12.75 20.48
CA ALA A 429 14.44 -11.40 19.93
C ALA A 429 15.67 -10.93 19.13
N ILE A 430 16.86 -11.12 19.69
CA ILE A 430 18.14 -10.76 19.05
C ILE A 430 18.35 -11.54 17.76
N GLU A 431 18.15 -12.87 17.79
CA GLU A 431 18.32 -13.71 16.60
C GLU A 431 17.37 -13.30 15.47
N ILE A 432 16.11 -13.03 15.80
CA ILE A 432 15.10 -12.59 14.82
C ILE A 432 15.48 -11.24 14.22
N ALA A 433 15.85 -10.27 15.04
CA ALA A 433 16.23 -8.93 14.59
C ALA A 433 17.46 -8.97 13.67
N GLN A 434 18.52 -9.68 14.06
CA GLN A 434 19.74 -9.81 13.25
C GLN A 434 19.45 -10.47 11.90
N ASN A 435 18.65 -11.53 11.88
CA ASN A 435 18.28 -12.20 10.64
C ASN A 435 17.46 -11.26 9.72
N ARG A 436 16.48 -10.53 10.28
CA ARG A 436 15.69 -9.55 9.54
C ARG A 436 16.54 -8.42 8.97
N GLN A 437 17.47 -7.86 9.75
CA GLN A 437 18.38 -6.81 9.31
C GLN A 437 19.32 -7.29 8.19
N ARG A 438 19.86 -8.51 8.33
CA ARG A 438 20.71 -9.11 7.29
C ARG A 438 19.95 -9.27 5.98
N LEU A 439 18.75 -9.85 6.03
CA LEU A 439 17.89 -10.03 4.86
C LEU A 439 17.55 -8.69 4.20
N GLU A 440 17.26 -7.66 4.99
CA GLU A 440 16.92 -6.34 4.47
C GLU A 440 18.13 -5.67 3.78
N ARG A 441 19.33 -5.83 4.34
CA ARG A 441 20.58 -5.34 3.74
C ARG A 441 20.88 -6.04 2.41
N GLU A 442 20.71 -7.36 2.35
CA GLU A 442 20.88 -8.13 1.12
C GLU A 442 19.87 -7.71 0.04
N LYS A 443 18.62 -7.41 0.41
CA LYS A 443 17.61 -6.88 -0.53
C LYS A 443 17.98 -5.51 -1.07
N GLN A 444 18.42 -4.57 -0.23
CA GLN A 444 18.82 -3.23 -0.68
C GLN A 444 19.97 -3.30 -1.69
N LEU A 445 20.94 -4.18 -1.45
CA LEU A 445 22.02 -4.45 -2.40
C LEU A 445 21.50 -5.06 -3.70
N ARG A 446 20.59 -6.03 -3.63
CA ARG A 446 20.00 -6.68 -4.82
C ARG A 446 19.11 -5.75 -5.64
N ILE A 447 18.41 -4.81 -5.00
CA ILE A 447 17.61 -3.78 -5.68
C ILE A 447 18.54 -2.81 -6.42
N ARG A 448 19.65 -2.38 -5.79
CA ARG A 448 20.70 -1.62 -6.47
C ARG A 448 21.30 -2.37 -7.66
N GLU A 449 21.48 -3.69 -7.56
CA GLU A 449 22.01 -4.52 -8.66
C GLU A 449 21.00 -4.80 -9.78
N ARG A 450 19.70 -4.91 -9.48
CA ARG A 450 18.65 -5.13 -10.50
C ARG A 450 18.14 -3.86 -11.18
N GLY A 451 18.37 -2.69 -10.58
CA GLY A 451 17.92 -1.40 -11.11
C GLY A 451 18.69 -0.89 -12.33
N PHE A 452 19.83 -1.49 -12.69
CA PHE A 452 20.64 -1.01 -13.82
C PHE A 452 21.29 -2.17 -14.57
N LYS A 453 20.84 -2.45 -15.80
CA LYS A 453 21.60 -3.31 -16.72
C LYS A 453 22.80 -2.52 -17.24
N LEU A 454 23.96 -3.18 -17.35
CA LEU A 454 25.16 -2.62 -17.98
C LEU A 454 24.92 -2.06 -19.41
N GLY A 455 23.92 -2.60 -20.14
CA GLY A 455 23.53 -2.11 -21.46
C GLY A 455 22.89 -0.72 -21.45
N ASP A 456 22.14 -0.39 -20.39
CA ASP A 456 21.45 0.91 -20.24
C ASP A 456 22.42 2.01 -19.80
N PHE A 457 23.51 1.64 -19.12
CA PHE A 457 24.53 2.60 -18.64
C PHE A 457 25.29 3.28 -19.80
N SER A 458 25.52 2.53 -20.89
CA SER A 458 26.12 3.06 -22.12
C SER A 458 25.16 3.93 -22.93
N GLN A 459 23.85 3.67 -22.89
CA GLN A 459 22.84 4.47 -23.61
C GLN A 459 22.47 5.75 -22.86
N LEU A 460 22.24 5.68 -21.54
CA LEU A 460 21.89 6.84 -20.71
C LEU A 460 23.02 7.88 -20.63
N ARG A 461 24.29 7.44 -20.67
CA ARG A 461 25.45 8.34 -20.69
C ARG A 461 25.77 8.87 -22.09
N ALA A 462 25.36 8.16 -23.15
CA ALA A 462 25.55 8.58 -24.53
C ALA A 462 24.59 9.72 -24.94
N GLU A 463 23.43 9.85 -24.27
CA GLU A 463 22.43 10.87 -24.61
C GLU A 463 22.48 12.14 -23.75
N GLY A 464 23.15 12.15 -22.60
CA GLY A 464 23.29 13.36 -21.76
C GLY A 464 21.98 13.91 -21.18
N LYS A 465 20.88 13.15 -21.21
CA LYS A 465 19.50 13.58 -20.89
C LYS A 465 18.93 12.91 -19.63
N GLY A 466 19.59 13.09 -18.49
CA GLY A 466 19.15 12.47 -17.24
C GLY A 466 19.61 13.22 -16.00
N GLY A 467 19.00 14.36 -15.68
CA GLY A 467 19.33 15.12 -14.48
C GLY A 467 18.90 14.37 -13.23
N ARG A 468 19.84 14.02 -12.34
CA ARG A 468 19.52 13.37 -11.05
C ARG A 468 19.67 14.35 -9.91
N LEU A 469 18.64 14.49 -9.10
CA LEU A 469 18.68 15.28 -7.88
C LEU A 469 18.81 14.34 -6.68
N ALA A 470 20.01 14.28 -6.10
CA ALA A 470 20.28 13.46 -4.92
C ALA A 470 19.79 14.18 -3.66
N LEU A 471 19.01 13.49 -2.83
CA LEU A 471 18.43 14.04 -1.59
C LEU A 471 18.76 13.17 -0.37
N ILE A 472 18.98 13.82 0.76
CA ILE A 472 18.98 13.19 2.09
C ILE A 472 17.82 13.78 2.88
N ILE A 473 16.96 12.93 3.42
CA ILE A 473 15.75 13.35 4.15
C ILE A 473 15.90 13.00 5.63
N LYS A 474 15.75 14.02 6.49
CA LYS A 474 15.66 13.89 7.94
C LYS A 474 14.33 14.41 8.43
N GLY A 475 13.73 13.76 9.42
CA GLY A 475 12.45 14.17 9.99
C GLY A 475 12.38 13.94 11.48
N ASP A 476 11.36 14.53 12.12
CA ASP A 476 11.11 14.41 13.55
C ASP A 476 10.61 13.00 13.94
N VAL A 477 9.79 12.40 13.06
CA VAL A 477 9.17 11.09 13.23
C VAL A 477 9.30 10.27 11.95
N ASP A 478 9.31 8.94 12.07
CA ASP A 478 9.50 8.05 10.90
C ASP A 478 8.42 8.25 9.82
N GLY A 479 7.16 8.41 10.24
CA GLY A 479 6.03 8.61 9.33
C GLY A 479 6.13 9.88 8.49
N SER A 480 6.71 10.97 9.03
CA SER A 480 6.88 12.22 8.28
C SER A 480 8.01 12.10 7.26
N VAL A 481 9.10 11.41 7.60
CA VAL A 481 10.19 11.10 6.67
C VAL A 481 9.67 10.29 5.49
N GLN A 482 8.84 9.27 5.75
CA GLN A 482 8.28 8.43 4.70
C GLN A 482 7.32 9.20 3.80
N ALA A 483 6.41 9.99 4.38
CA ALA A 483 5.46 10.80 3.62
C ALA A 483 6.16 11.83 2.71
N VAL A 484 7.19 12.50 3.22
CA VAL A 484 8.01 13.43 2.43
C VAL A 484 8.76 12.69 1.32
N ALA A 485 9.39 11.56 1.64
CA ALA A 485 10.13 10.78 0.66
C ALA A 485 9.24 10.32 -0.51
N ASP A 486 8.07 9.74 -0.21
CA ASP A 486 7.16 9.22 -1.22
C ASP A 486 6.58 10.34 -2.08
N ALA A 487 6.28 11.51 -1.50
CA ALA A 487 5.83 12.68 -2.24
C ALA A 487 6.90 13.23 -3.19
N LEU A 488 8.17 13.23 -2.77
CA LEU A 488 9.29 13.71 -3.59
C LEU A 488 9.67 12.72 -4.70
N GLU A 489 9.62 11.41 -4.44
CA GLU A 489 9.87 10.38 -5.46
C GLU A 489 8.84 10.43 -6.61
N GLN A 490 7.59 10.81 -6.32
CA GLN A 490 6.54 10.98 -7.33
C GLN A 490 6.76 12.17 -8.28
N LEU A 491 7.69 13.09 -7.97
CA LEU A 491 8.02 14.22 -8.84
C LEU A 491 8.91 13.84 -10.03
N GLY A 492 9.52 12.66 -10.01
CA GLY A 492 10.41 12.20 -11.07
C GLY A 492 9.70 11.98 -12.42
N THR A 493 10.39 12.34 -13.50
CA THR A 493 10.01 12.09 -14.90
C THR A 493 11.07 11.22 -15.58
N ASN A 494 10.91 10.96 -16.88
CA ASN A 494 11.91 10.20 -17.65
C ASN A 494 13.22 10.99 -17.88
N GLU A 495 13.16 12.33 -17.83
CA GLU A 495 14.30 13.22 -18.07
C GLU A 495 15.01 13.64 -16.77
N VAL A 496 14.27 13.77 -15.67
CA VAL A 496 14.82 14.14 -14.36
C VAL A 496 14.27 13.23 -13.27
N SER A 497 15.13 12.78 -12.35
CA SER A 497 14.74 11.85 -11.29
C SER A 497 15.25 12.30 -9.93
N VAL A 498 14.43 12.11 -8.91
CA VAL A 498 14.83 12.27 -7.51
C VAL A 498 15.46 10.96 -7.03
N ASP A 499 16.66 11.03 -6.46
CA ASP A 499 17.36 9.89 -5.86
C ASP A 499 17.53 10.11 -4.35
N ILE A 500 16.82 9.34 -3.53
CA ILE A 500 16.91 9.45 -2.08
C ILE A 500 18.07 8.59 -1.57
N VAL A 501 19.19 9.24 -1.29
CA VAL A 501 20.45 8.60 -0.85
C VAL A 501 20.30 8.03 0.56
N HIS A 502 19.66 8.78 1.45
CA HIS A 502 19.49 8.39 2.85
C HIS A 502 18.21 9.00 3.45
N ARG A 503 17.52 8.20 4.27
CA ARG A 503 16.37 8.59 5.08
C ARG A 503 16.72 8.35 6.54
N GLY A 504 16.40 9.28 7.43
CA GLY A 504 16.64 9.09 8.86
C GLY A 504 15.76 9.94 9.75
N VAL A 505 15.63 9.53 11.01
CA VAL A 505 14.84 10.22 12.02
C VAL A 505 15.76 10.92 13.02
N GLY A 506 15.41 12.13 13.41
CA GLY A 506 16.16 12.97 14.35
C GLY A 506 16.84 14.17 13.69
N ALA A 507 17.55 14.96 14.51
CA ALA A 507 18.27 16.14 14.07
C ALA A 507 19.37 15.79 13.04
N ILE A 508 19.67 16.74 12.15
CA ILE A 508 20.72 16.60 11.14
C ILE A 508 22.08 16.68 11.83
N ASN A 509 22.92 15.67 11.62
CA ASN A 509 24.24 15.54 12.25
C ASN A 509 25.40 15.68 11.24
N GLU A 510 26.64 15.69 11.74
CA GLU A 510 27.85 15.87 10.92
C GLU A 510 28.03 14.75 9.89
N SER A 511 27.68 13.51 10.22
CA SER A 511 27.74 12.38 9.30
C SER A 511 26.80 12.55 8.11
N ASP A 512 25.61 13.14 8.34
CA ASP A 512 24.65 13.42 7.27
C ASP A 512 25.18 14.50 6.32
N VAL A 513 25.84 15.54 6.87
CA VAL A 513 26.48 16.60 6.09
C VAL A 513 27.67 16.08 5.27
N LEU A 514 28.50 15.21 5.87
CA LEU A 514 29.62 14.59 5.16
C LEU A 514 29.15 13.64 4.04
N LEU A 515 28.07 12.89 4.29
CA LEU A 515 27.45 12.05 3.28
C LEU A 515 26.93 12.91 2.12
N ALA A 516 26.22 14.00 2.43
CA ALA A 516 25.70 14.94 1.45
C ALA A 516 26.80 15.55 0.59
N SER A 517 27.91 16.00 1.20
CA SER A 517 29.07 16.54 0.48
C SER A 517 29.66 15.51 -0.49
N THR A 518 29.77 14.24 -0.06
CA THR A 518 30.33 13.16 -0.89
C THR A 518 29.42 12.77 -2.06
N THR A 519 28.09 12.78 -1.85
CA THR A 519 27.12 12.40 -2.87
C THR A 519 26.52 13.58 -3.64
N GLN A 520 27.00 14.80 -3.38
CA GLN A 520 26.41 16.05 -3.88
C GLN A 520 24.89 16.14 -3.65
N ALA A 521 24.44 15.64 -2.49
CA ALA A 521 23.02 15.59 -2.16
C ALA A 521 22.58 16.83 -1.37
N ILE A 522 21.35 17.27 -1.59
CA ILE A 522 20.71 18.33 -0.80
C ILE A 522 20.07 17.69 0.44
N ILE A 523 20.22 18.33 1.60
CA ILE A 523 19.60 17.86 2.84
C ILE A 523 18.25 18.55 3.05
N ILE A 524 17.20 17.75 3.19
CA ILE A 524 15.84 18.17 3.52
C ILE A 524 15.52 17.76 4.96
N GLY A 525 15.35 18.74 5.85
CA GLY A 525 14.96 18.55 7.25
C GLY A 525 13.49 18.89 7.50
N PHE A 526 12.64 17.89 7.75
CA PHE A 526 11.24 18.09 8.08
C PHE A 526 11.04 18.21 9.60
N ARG A 527 10.70 19.41 10.08
CA ARG A 527 10.57 19.77 11.52
C ARG A 527 11.80 19.49 12.37
N VAL A 528 12.94 19.28 11.71
CA VAL A 528 14.24 19.07 12.33
C VAL A 528 15.24 20.07 11.78
N ARG A 529 16.19 20.45 12.63
CA ARG A 529 17.21 21.44 12.31
C ARG A 529 18.60 20.83 12.55
N PRO A 530 19.63 21.29 11.82
CA PRO A 530 21.01 20.91 12.12
C PRO A 530 21.43 21.52 13.45
N ASP A 531 22.23 20.77 14.21
CA ASP A 531 22.88 21.30 15.40
C ASP A 531 23.99 22.31 15.03
N ALA A 532 24.47 23.06 16.03
CA ALA A 532 25.41 24.15 15.80
C ALA A 532 26.71 23.71 15.12
N LYS A 533 27.21 22.49 15.41
CA LYS A 533 28.41 21.96 14.77
C LYS A 533 28.11 21.58 13.32
N SER A 534 27.03 20.85 13.09
CA SER A 534 26.64 20.41 11.74
C SER A 534 26.35 21.58 10.81
N ARG A 535 25.78 22.69 11.30
CA ARG A 535 25.59 23.91 10.50
C ARG A 535 26.92 24.50 10.04
N ALA A 536 27.91 24.61 10.94
CA ALA A 536 29.22 25.13 10.59
C ALA A 536 29.96 24.23 9.58
N VAL A 537 29.77 22.91 9.68
CA VAL A 537 30.32 21.97 8.69
C VAL A 537 29.60 22.10 7.34
N ALA A 538 28.27 22.26 7.33
CA ALA A 538 27.51 22.43 6.09
C ALA A 538 27.92 23.69 5.32
N GLU A 539 28.09 24.82 6.02
CA GLU A 539 28.58 26.07 5.42
C GLU A 539 30.01 25.94 4.88
N ARG A 540 30.89 25.21 5.58
CA ARG A 540 32.28 24.99 5.16
C ARG A 540 32.38 24.09 3.93
N GLU A 541 31.60 23.02 3.89
CA GLU A 541 31.60 22.03 2.80
C GLU A 541 30.70 22.43 1.63
N GLY A 542 29.94 23.54 1.76
CA GLY A 542 29.03 24.02 0.72
C GLY A 542 27.83 23.12 0.48
N VAL A 543 27.32 22.48 1.54
CA VAL A 543 26.15 21.58 1.48
C VAL A 543 24.87 22.37 1.73
N ASP A 544 23.93 22.30 0.78
CA ASP A 544 22.62 22.94 0.90
C ASP A 544 21.73 22.18 1.90
N VAL A 545 21.27 22.90 2.92
CA VAL A 545 20.38 22.36 3.97
C VAL A 545 19.12 23.21 4.03
N HIS A 546 17.99 22.59 3.67
CA HIS A 546 16.68 23.23 3.73
C HIS A 546 15.83 22.57 4.80
N THR A 547 15.17 23.38 5.63
CA THR A 547 14.29 22.90 6.69
C THR A 547 12.86 23.35 6.45
N TYR A 548 11.90 22.45 6.59
CA TYR A 548 10.49 22.69 6.30
C TYR A 548 9.62 22.21 7.45
N ASP A 549 8.52 22.92 7.71
CA ASP A 549 7.49 22.50 8.67
C ASP A 549 6.26 21.90 7.95
N VAL A 550 6.14 22.15 6.64
CA VAL A 550 5.01 21.78 5.77
C VAL A 550 5.51 21.06 4.51
N ILE A 551 4.92 19.90 4.19
CA ILE A 551 5.39 19.02 3.09
C ILE A 551 5.29 19.72 1.73
N TYR A 552 4.22 20.50 1.50
CA TYR A 552 4.02 21.20 0.23
C TYR A 552 5.11 22.21 -0.12
N GLU A 553 5.71 22.84 0.89
CA GLU A 553 6.84 23.77 0.67
C GLU A 553 8.06 23.00 0.17
N ALA A 554 8.40 21.89 0.81
CA ALA A 554 9.48 21.00 0.38
C ALA A 554 9.25 20.46 -1.03
N VAL A 555 8.02 20.05 -1.34
CA VAL A 555 7.63 19.55 -2.67
C VAL A 555 7.79 20.62 -3.74
N ASN A 556 7.41 21.87 -3.45
CA ASN A 556 7.51 22.98 -4.39
C ASN A 556 8.97 23.36 -4.65
N ASP A 557 9.80 23.48 -3.62
CA ASP A 557 11.21 23.84 -3.77
C ASP A 557 11.99 22.76 -4.54
N VAL A 558 11.73 21.48 -4.25
CA VAL A 558 12.33 20.36 -5.01
C VAL A 558 11.82 20.34 -6.45
N ARG A 559 10.54 20.64 -6.68
CA ARG A 559 9.98 20.78 -8.03
C ARG A 559 10.71 21.87 -8.82
N SER A 560 10.91 23.05 -8.24
CA SER A 560 11.64 24.14 -8.88
C SER A 560 13.10 23.79 -9.16
N ALA A 561 13.76 23.06 -8.26
CA ALA A 561 15.11 22.56 -8.49
C ALA A 561 15.16 21.57 -9.67
N LEU A 562 14.18 20.67 -9.78
CA LEU A 562 14.06 19.74 -10.91
C LEU A 562 13.76 20.46 -12.23
N GLU A 563 12.92 21.50 -12.23
CA GLU A 563 12.66 22.33 -13.41
C GLU A 563 13.92 23.05 -13.90
N GLY A 564 14.77 23.51 -12.99
CA GLY A 564 16.08 24.08 -13.33
C GLY A 564 17.05 23.09 -13.98
N LEU A 565 16.82 21.78 -13.83
CA LEU A 565 17.60 20.73 -14.46
C LEU A 565 17.05 20.30 -15.83
N LEU A 566 15.87 20.76 -16.23
CA LEU A 566 15.28 20.44 -17.54
C LEU A 566 16.01 21.19 -18.66
N SER A 567 16.18 20.50 -19.79
CA SER A 567 16.70 21.15 -21.01
C SER A 567 15.65 22.13 -21.57
N PRO A 568 16.03 23.35 -22.00
CA PRO A 568 15.11 24.29 -22.61
C PRO A 568 14.43 23.72 -23.87
N GLU A 569 13.18 24.14 -24.12
CA GLU A 569 12.49 23.84 -25.38
C GLU A 569 12.89 24.84 -26.45
N GLU A 570 13.30 24.33 -27.61
CA GLU A 570 13.46 25.16 -28.81
C GLU A 570 12.09 25.40 -29.45
N LYS A 571 11.57 26.63 -29.36
CA LYS A 571 10.36 27.04 -30.08
C LYS A 571 10.71 27.96 -31.23
N GLU A 572 10.12 27.66 -32.38
CA GLU A 572 10.26 28.48 -33.57
C GLU A 572 9.26 29.62 -33.55
N ARG A 573 9.78 30.84 -33.67
CA ARG A 573 8.98 32.04 -33.82
C ARG A 573 9.17 32.61 -35.21
N ILE A 574 8.09 32.68 -35.98
CA ILE A 574 8.09 33.32 -37.30
C ILE A 574 8.25 34.83 -37.11
N LEU A 575 9.25 35.41 -37.77
CA LEU A 575 9.58 36.84 -37.74
C LEU A 575 8.94 37.60 -38.91
N GLY A 576 8.79 36.96 -40.06
CA GLY A 576 8.18 37.56 -41.23
C GLY A 576 8.19 36.66 -42.46
N SER A 577 7.47 37.06 -43.49
CA SER A 577 7.39 36.35 -44.77
C SER A 577 7.62 37.31 -45.95
N ALA A 578 8.23 36.80 -47.00
CA ALA A 578 8.53 37.56 -48.21
C ALA A 578 8.25 36.73 -49.46
N GLU A 579 7.57 37.31 -50.43
CA GLU A 579 7.22 36.65 -51.69
C GLU A 579 8.28 36.95 -52.75
N VAL A 580 8.73 35.91 -53.46
CA VAL A 580 9.72 36.03 -54.54
C VAL A 580 9.03 36.52 -55.81
N ARG A 581 9.42 37.70 -56.28
CA ARG A 581 8.89 38.31 -57.51
C ARG A 581 9.82 38.15 -58.71
N GLU A 582 11.13 38.18 -58.47
CA GLU A 582 12.15 38.03 -59.51
C GLU A 582 13.32 37.19 -58.99
N VAL A 583 14.08 36.59 -59.90
CA VAL A 583 15.21 35.72 -59.55
C VAL A 583 16.44 36.16 -60.35
N PHE A 584 17.52 36.51 -59.65
CA PHE A 584 18.78 36.95 -60.23
C PHE A 584 19.83 35.85 -60.08
N LYS A 585 20.50 35.47 -61.16
CA LYS A 585 21.63 34.52 -61.12
C LYS A 585 22.95 35.27 -61.20
N ILE A 586 23.76 35.20 -60.14
CA ILE A 586 25.06 35.86 -60.06
C ILE A 586 26.16 34.80 -59.96
N THR A 587 27.10 34.81 -60.91
CA THR A 587 28.17 33.79 -61.08
C THR A 587 29.08 33.57 -59.87
N ARG A 588 29.14 34.50 -58.89
CA ARG A 588 29.97 34.38 -57.68
C ARG A 588 29.20 34.21 -56.36
N VAL A 589 27.89 34.49 -56.35
CA VAL A 589 27.08 34.57 -55.11
C VAL A 589 25.95 33.53 -55.11
N GLY A 590 25.59 32.97 -56.27
CA GLY A 590 24.49 32.03 -56.42
C GLY A 590 23.21 32.71 -56.91
N THR A 591 22.08 32.07 -56.67
CA THR A 591 20.76 32.62 -56.97
C THR A 591 20.32 33.58 -55.86
N ILE A 592 19.97 34.82 -56.22
CA ILE A 592 19.39 35.82 -55.31
C ILE A 592 17.93 36.03 -55.68
N ALA A 593 17.04 35.89 -54.70
CA ALA A 593 15.63 36.14 -54.85
C ALA A 593 15.34 37.63 -54.64
N GLY A 594 14.76 38.29 -55.65
CA GLY A 594 14.14 39.60 -55.52
C GLY A 594 12.77 39.44 -54.86
N CYS A 595 12.67 39.83 -53.60
CA CYS A 595 11.53 39.57 -52.74
C CYS A 595 10.83 40.86 -52.32
N TYR A 596 9.52 40.75 -52.11
CA TYR A 596 8.72 41.78 -51.44
C TYR A 596 8.27 41.24 -50.09
N VAL A 597 8.60 41.94 -49.00
CA VAL A 597 8.20 41.51 -47.65
C VAL A 597 6.70 41.73 -47.46
N THR A 598 5.95 40.64 -47.36
CA THR A 598 4.49 40.64 -47.25
C THR A 598 4.03 40.81 -45.81
N HIS A 599 4.79 40.27 -44.84
CA HIS A 599 4.45 40.39 -43.42
C HIS A 599 5.69 40.40 -42.54
N GLY A 600 5.70 41.24 -41.50
CA GLY A 600 6.72 41.20 -40.45
C GLY A 600 8.10 41.71 -40.90
N ILE A 601 9.16 41.06 -40.43
CA ILE A 601 10.55 41.47 -40.70
C ILE A 601 11.42 40.29 -41.14
N ILE A 602 12.25 40.52 -42.17
CA ILE A 602 13.29 39.59 -42.59
C ILE A 602 14.61 40.05 -41.97
N GLN A 603 15.18 39.25 -41.07
CA GLN A 603 16.45 39.56 -40.42
C GLN A 603 17.56 38.69 -41.00
N ARG A 604 18.72 39.29 -41.29
CA ARG A 604 19.87 38.58 -41.88
C ARG A 604 20.36 37.40 -41.04
N THR A 605 20.21 37.46 -39.73
CA THR A 605 20.63 36.40 -38.79
C THR A 605 19.55 35.36 -38.51
N GLY A 606 18.38 35.48 -39.16
CA GLY A 606 17.28 34.52 -39.01
C GLY A 606 17.46 33.30 -39.90
N ASN A 607 16.79 32.21 -39.52
CA ASN A 607 16.61 31.05 -40.39
C ASN A 607 15.48 31.31 -41.37
N VAL A 608 15.47 30.62 -42.49
CA VAL A 608 14.48 30.78 -43.55
C VAL A 608 14.00 29.44 -44.08
N ARG A 609 12.69 29.36 -44.35
CA ARG A 609 12.05 28.29 -45.10
C ARG A 609 11.57 28.81 -46.43
N LEU A 610 11.85 28.07 -47.48
CA LEU A 610 11.27 28.29 -48.79
C LEU A 610 10.04 27.39 -48.92
N VAL A 611 8.88 28.00 -49.14
CA VAL A 611 7.59 27.35 -49.31
C VAL A 611 7.07 27.61 -50.73
N ARG A 612 6.67 26.54 -51.43
CA ARG A 612 6.11 26.59 -52.79
C ARG A 612 4.80 25.83 -52.78
N ASP A 613 3.71 26.48 -53.22
CA ASP A 613 2.36 25.89 -53.23
C ASP A 613 1.93 25.28 -51.88
N GLY A 614 2.38 25.88 -50.77
CA GLY A 614 2.12 25.41 -49.41
C GLY A 614 3.00 24.27 -48.90
N ILE A 615 3.98 23.82 -49.70
CA ILE A 615 4.92 22.74 -49.32
C ILE A 615 6.30 23.35 -49.04
N MET A 616 6.90 22.97 -47.91
CA MET A 616 8.28 23.36 -47.58
C MET A 616 9.26 22.64 -48.53
N ILE A 617 9.97 23.43 -49.34
CA ILE A 617 10.95 22.95 -50.32
C ILE A 617 12.35 22.92 -49.73
N TYR A 618 12.68 23.89 -48.87
CA TYR A 618 14.00 24.01 -48.28
C TYR A 618 13.95 24.72 -46.93
N ASP A 619 14.82 24.31 -46.01
CA ASP A 619 15.08 24.97 -44.73
C ASP A 619 16.59 25.27 -44.64
N GLY A 620 16.94 26.51 -44.32
CA GLY A 620 18.32 26.94 -44.21
C GLY A 620 18.47 28.33 -43.60
N SER A 621 19.65 28.93 -43.77
CA SER A 621 19.96 30.27 -43.28
C SER A 621 20.12 31.27 -44.43
N ILE A 622 19.96 32.56 -44.13
CA ILE A 622 20.16 33.64 -45.12
C ILE A 622 21.67 33.83 -45.35
N SER A 623 22.12 33.68 -46.60
CA SER A 623 23.50 33.95 -46.99
C SER A 623 23.76 35.45 -47.20
N SER A 624 22.79 36.16 -47.75
CA SER A 624 22.86 37.61 -47.97
C SER A 624 21.49 38.25 -47.93
N LEU A 625 21.44 39.45 -47.34
CA LEU A 625 20.25 40.29 -47.30
C LEU A 625 20.65 41.69 -47.77
N LYS A 626 20.10 42.11 -48.90
CA LYS A 626 20.42 43.39 -49.52
C LYS A 626 19.17 44.20 -49.81
N ARG A 627 19.26 45.51 -49.69
CA ARG A 627 18.25 46.44 -50.21
C ARG A 627 18.92 47.29 -51.27
N PHE A 628 18.40 47.25 -52.49
CA PHE A 628 19.07 47.79 -53.68
C PHE A 628 20.47 47.20 -53.86
N LYS A 629 21.53 47.94 -53.51
CA LYS A 629 22.93 47.52 -53.62
C LYS A 629 23.65 47.40 -52.28
N GLU A 630 22.97 47.72 -51.17
CA GLU A 630 23.57 47.76 -49.84
C GLU A 630 23.16 46.55 -49.01
N ASP A 631 24.11 46.00 -48.26
CA ASP A 631 23.87 44.94 -47.28
C ASP A 631 23.18 45.52 -46.05
N VAL A 632 22.01 44.95 -45.70
CA VAL A 632 21.18 45.44 -44.59
C VAL A 632 21.02 44.35 -43.53
N ARG A 633 20.77 44.78 -42.28
CA ARG A 633 20.58 43.87 -41.14
C ARG A 633 19.17 43.30 -41.09
N GLU A 634 18.18 44.12 -41.42
CA GLU A 634 16.77 43.75 -41.44
C GLU A 634 16.03 44.50 -42.54
N VAL A 635 14.95 43.92 -43.04
CA VAL A 635 14.02 44.53 -43.98
C VAL A 635 12.61 44.36 -43.43
N ARG A 636 11.84 45.45 -43.39
CA ARG A 636 10.49 45.47 -42.84
C ARG A 636 9.44 45.28 -43.93
N GLU A 637 8.23 44.96 -43.50
CA GLU A 637 7.04 44.86 -44.32
C GLU A 637 6.89 46.04 -45.29
N SER A 638 6.33 45.77 -46.47
CA SER A 638 6.12 46.72 -47.56
C SER A 638 7.40 47.25 -48.24
N PHE A 639 8.57 46.65 -47.98
CA PHE A 639 9.80 46.96 -48.70
C PHE A 639 10.29 45.78 -49.54
N GLU A 640 10.96 46.13 -50.64
CA GLU A 640 11.67 45.17 -51.50
C GLU A 640 13.08 44.89 -50.99
N CYS A 641 13.53 43.66 -51.16
CA CYS A 641 14.88 43.22 -50.81
C CYS A 641 15.36 42.07 -51.70
N GLY A 642 16.67 41.90 -51.75
CA GLY A 642 17.33 40.73 -52.29
C GLY A 642 17.69 39.76 -51.16
N ILE A 643 17.18 38.54 -51.22
CA ILE A 643 17.46 37.47 -50.26
C ILE A 643 18.24 36.36 -50.96
N GLY A 644 19.43 36.04 -50.48
CA GLY A 644 20.16 34.82 -50.84
C GLY A 644 20.00 33.78 -49.75
N ILE A 645 19.69 32.53 -50.12
CA ILE A 645 19.64 31.39 -49.20
C ILE A 645 20.98 30.65 -49.27
N ALA A 646 21.52 30.25 -48.11
CA ALA A 646 22.77 29.50 -48.07
C ALA A 646 22.59 28.10 -48.68
N ASN A 647 23.53 27.67 -49.51
CA ASN A 647 23.58 26.33 -50.13
C ASN A 647 22.33 25.92 -50.94
N PHE A 648 21.49 26.88 -51.35
CA PHE A 648 20.28 26.61 -52.12
C PHE A 648 20.11 27.59 -53.28
N ASN A 649 19.82 27.07 -54.47
CA ASN A 649 19.78 27.85 -55.71
C ASN A 649 18.48 27.69 -56.54
N ASP A 650 17.61 26.72 -56.22
CA ASP A 650 16.35 26.47 -56.96
C ASP A 650 15.19 27.33 -56.43
N ILE A 651 15.38 28.65 -56.50
CA ILE A 651 14.35 29.63 -56.13
C ILE A 651 13.55 30.00 -57.39
N LYS A 652 12.22 30.01 -57.28
CA LYS A 652 11.29 30.36 -58.38
C LYS A 652 10.43 31.57 -58.00
N VAL A 653 9.97 32.27 -59.02
CA VAL A 653 8.98 33.34 -58.86
C VAL A 653 7.67 32.73 -58.35
N GLY A 654 7.08 33.35 -57.34
CA GLY A 654 5.91 32.84 -56.62
C GLY A 654 6.22 32.02 -55.37
N ASP A 655 7.50 31.72 -55.08
CA ASP A 655 7.88 31.09 -53.81
C ASP A 655 7.71 32.08 -52.65
N VAL A 656 7.39 31.56 -51.46
CA VAL A 656 7.31 32.32 -50.21
C VAL A 656 8.50 31.95 -49.32
N ILE A 657 9.26 32.94 -48.88
CA ILE A 657 10.36 32.79 -47.93
C ILE A 657 9.85 33.22 -46.56
N GLU A 658 9.74 32.28 -45.63
CA GLU A 658 9.37 32.52 -44.24
C GLU A 658 10.63 32.60 -43.37
N CYS A 659 10.87 33.74 -42.73
CA CYS A 659 11.96 33.93 -41.78
C CYS A 659 11.49 33.61 -40.37
N TYR A 660 12.24 32.76 -39.66
CA TYR A 660 11.97 32.37 -38.29
C TYR A 660 13.24 32.40 -37.44
N ARG A 661 13.06 32.42 -36.12
CA ARG A 661 14.13 32.30 -35.14
C ARG A 661 13.76 31.22 -34.13
N VAL A 662 14.76 30.45 -33.71
CA VAL A 662 14.64 29.52 -32.60
C VAL A 662 14.87 30.30 -31.30
N GLU A 663 13.87 30.30 -30.41
CA GLU A 663 13.97 30.84 -29.05
C GLU A 663 13.98 29.68 -28.06
N GLU A 664 14.92 29.70 -27.11
CA GLU A 664 14.97 28.76 -25.99
C GLU A 664 13.96 29.19 -24.91
N VAL A 665 13.01 28.32 -24.59
CA VAL A 665 11.99 28.55 -23.55
C VAL A 665 12.20 27.54 -22.42
N ALA A 666 12.33 28.03 -21.19
CA ALA A 666 12.44 27.15 -20.02
C ALA A 666 11.17 26.28 -19.89
N ARG A 667 11.37 24.97 -19.75
CA ARG A 667 10.28 23.99 -19.62
C ARG A 667 9.84 23.84 -18.17
N THR A 668 8.56 23.49 -17.99
CA THR A 668 8.02 23.09 -16.69
C THR A 668 7.84 21.58 -16.63
N LEU A 669 7.81 21.01 -15.41
CA LEU A 669 7.60 19.57 -15.24
C LEU A 669 6.25 19.10 -15.80
N ALA A 670 5.22 19.97 -15.78
CA ALA A 670 3.90 19.68 -16.32
C ALA A 670 3.89 19.48 -17.86
N ASP A 671 4.78 20.16 -18.57
CA ASP A 671 4.90 20.03 -20.03
C ASP A 671 5.58 18.73 -20.44
N SER A 672 6.57 18.28 -19.64
CA SER A 672 7.27 17.00 -19.88
C SER A 672 6.38 15.76 -19.64
N ALA A 673 5.37 15.86 -18.77
CA ALA A 673 4.47 14.76 -18.45
C ALA A 673 3.45 14.45 -19.57
N ARG A 674 3.21 15.37 -20.50
CA ARG A 674 2.24 15.21 -21.61
C ARG A 674 2.71 14.29 -22.74
N GLY A 675 3.97 13.84 -22.74
CA GLY A 675 4.47 12.83 -23.70
C GLY A 675 4.07 11.38 -23.36
N ARG A 676 3.09 11.16 -22.47
CA ARG A 676 2.68 9.85 -21.97
C ARG A 676 1.45 9.23 -22.67
N ASP A 677 0.84 9.93 -23.62
CA ASP A 677 -0.32 9.42 -24.37
C ASP A 677 0.06 8.85 -25.75
#